data_AF-A0A1Y1VTL1-F1
#
_entry.id   AF-A0A1Y1VTL1-F1
#
_cell.length_a   1.000
_cell.length_b   1.000
_cell.length_c   1.000
_cell.angle_alpha   90.00
_cell.angle_beta   90.00
_cell.angle_gamma   90.00
#
_symmetry.space_group_name_H-M   'P 1'
#
loop_
_entity.id
_entity.type
_entity.pdbx_description
1 polymer ?
#
loop_
_entity_poly.entity_id
_entity_poly.type
_entity_poly.pdbx_seq_one_letter_code
_entity_poly.pdbx_strand_id
1 'polypeptide(L)'
;MFESQDVSSIAPQDRGAILISDLQKTYAVGSGQKIHAVDSLDIDLNRGQVLALLGSNGAGKTTVISMLSCLMLPDDGSISIFGQTLPTRKNQSPNIGITFEVQKLLGVCRQSDVLLDVFSAVEHLELFAAVRGLRVLGKIEADGTVVSGDPDALQKEYIFALMEDVSLASKCIEKAGSYSVGMKRKLSLAIALLGNPSIVVLDEPTSGMDVYSRNTIWQLIQDSKENKVIILTTHSMEEADILGDRVAIMSKGKLKALGSPLFLKDRFGTGYRLSLIKNGLFDQDGLTQFIQSFIATAEVLENSAHNITYLLPDNQEAYPDFFEALEGLLSANDTYPEEKKEIDTSTEDQPQSFYRRFRLWFHLLMFLVITGLMIGAWILHGKDSLVLSLLWAFVSLKLMFYHVTTRILSKPLGMFFGAIFKVVFAIPEKIRLVLGVLLPVGLIVSVTLALPIQEGHSTRMDRLRSLLGLVIFIGVLFATSNNRKLIPWRTVVVGVLLQFLLGLFILKTSVGYDIFSWLSNMCSTLLHFSKSGLSFVTNDDIANIGIFVFTVLPAVIFFAAIVKVVYYLGGMQWIVRKFAWLMVRLMGTSGAESVVAAASPFVGMGESSLLILPFLETLTRSELHSAMTSGFATISGSVLVAFISMKVDAQTLITSCVMSVPCGLAISKMRYPETGEPVTKGKVRIPESEDKEANFLHAASNGAAQGIHLALLILATVISFISLLALVNSFLTWVGNFFNIDNLTLEFIVGYLFYPFMWLVGIPNRDLLTVARLMATKMFVNEFAAFAELANLTTSGALEQRTASLGIYCLCGFANFGSIGIQIGALGAMAPSRKKDLAELAFSAMLCGTMSTLMSATIAGMLL
;
A
#
# COMPACT_ATOMS: atom_id res chain seq x y z
N MET A 1 30.91 -33.86 21.37
CA MET A 1 30.50 -35.23 21.00
C MET A 1 28.98 -35.27 21.10
N PHE A 2 28.28 -34.98 20.00
CA PHE A 2 26.82 -35.11 19.96
C PHE A 2 26.51 -36.53 19.46
N GLU A 3 25.66 -37.26 20.18
CA GLU A 3 25.37 -38.67 19.91
C GLU A 3 24.81 -38.88 18.49
N SER A 4 25.56 -39.63 17.69
CA SER A 4 25.29 -39.95 16.30
C SER A 4 24.28 -41.11 16.18
N GLN A 5 23.03 -40.91 16.62
CA GLN A 5 22.02 -41.99 16.59
C GLN A 5 21.41 -42.24 15.19
N ASP A 6 21.51 -41.29 14.24
CA ASP A 6 20.82 -41.39 12.92
C ASP A 6 21.70 -41.90 11.76
N VAL A 7 22.80 -42.60 12.05
CA VAL A 7 23.80 -42.98 11.03
C VAL A 7 23.58 -44.40 10.46
N SER A 8 22.70 -45.21 11.07
CA SER A 8 22.51 -46.63 10.71
C SER A 8 21.81 -46.87 9.37
N SER A 9 21.00 -45.91 8.88
CA SER A 9 20.27 -46.00 7.59
C SER A 9 21.08 -45.54 6.38
N ILE A 10 22.24 -44.91 6.59
CA ILE A 10 23.08 -44.33 5.53
C ILE A 10 24.24 -45.28 5.23
N ALA A 11 24.40 -45.66 3.96
CA ALA A 11 25.49 -46.52 3.51
C ALA A 11 26.85 -45.91 3.87
N PRO A 12 27.86 -46.70 4.27
CA PRO A 12 29.15 -46.18 4.75
C PRO A 12 29.84 -45.22 3.76
N GLN A 13 29.65 -45.44 2.46
CA GLN A 13 30.18 -44.64 1.35
C GLN A 13 29.52 -43.26 1.18
N ASP A 14 28.34 -43.06 1.76
CA ASP A 14 27.54 -41.83 1.64
C ASP A 14 27.69 -40.90 2.85
N ARG A 15 28.47 -41.32 3.85
CA ARG A 15 28.74 -40.57 5.08
C ARG A 15 29.84 -39.54 4.88
N GLY A 16 29.67 -38.35 5.46
CA GLY A 16 30.70 -37.29 5.47
C GLY A 16 30.99 -36.70 4.09
N ALA A 17 29.97 -36.55 3.26
CA ALA A 17 30.09 -35.90 1.96
C ALA A 17 30.59 -34.45 2.09
N ILE A 18 30.14 -33.74 3.13
CA ILE A 18 30.70 -32.47 3.56
C ILE A 18 31.03 -32.56 5.05
N LEU A 19 32.26 -32.20 5.42
CA LEU A 19 32.74 -32.16 6.80
C LEU A 19 33.20 -30.74 7.12
N ILE A 20 32.57 -30.12 8.11
CA ILE A 20 32.91 -28.79 8.62
C ILE A 20 33.45 -28.98 10.04
N SER A 21 34.67 -28.51 10.26
CA SER A 21 35.35 -28.61 11.57
C SER A 21 35.90 -27.26 12.01
N ASP A 22 35.55 -26.85 13.23
CA ASP A 22 35.95 -25.59 13.91
C ASP A 22 35.88 -24.36 13.00
N LEU A 23 34.81 -24.23 12.21
CA LEU A 23 34.70 -23.18 11.20
C LEU A 23 34.47 -21.81 11.85
N GLN A 24 35.25 -20.79 11.45
CA GLN A 24 35.19 -19.45 12.03
C GLN A 24 35.15 -18.34 10.98
N LYS A 25 34.34 -17.30 11.25
CA LYS A 25 34.28 -16.05 10.47
C LYS A 25 34.03 -14.83 11.33
N THR A 26 34.85 -13.80 11.16
CA THR A 26 34.78 -12.54 11.90
C THR A 26 34.73 -11.34 10.97
N TYR A 27 33.81 -10.41 11.20
CA TYR A 27 33.73 -9.13 10.49
C TYR A 27 34.18 -7.98 11.39
N ALA A 28 34.84 -6.97 10.81
CA ALA A 28 35.16 -5.72 11.48
C ALA A 28 34.08 -4.68 11.18
N VAL A 29 33.51 -4.06 12.21
CA VAL A 29 32.54 -2.96 12.08
C VAL A 29 33.27 -1.63 12.33
N GLY A 30 32.83 -0.53 11.69
CA GLY A 30 33.50 0.78 11.65
C GLY A 30 33.85 1.46 12.99
N SER A 31 33.45 0.88 14.12
CA SER A 31 33.82 1.29 15.49
C SER A 31 35.03 0.52 16.07
N GLY A 32 35.67 -0.37 15.31
CA GLY A 32 36.73 -1.27 15.80
C GLY A 32 36.21 -2.53 16.50
N GLN A 33 34.89 -2.68 16.63
CA GLN A 33 34.25 -3.87 17.18
C GLN A 33 34.32 -5.03 16.18
N LYS A 34 34.76 -6.20 16.63
CA LYS A 34 34.77 -7.44 15.86
C LYS A 34 33.51 -8.25 16.17
N ILE A 35 32.78 -8.67 15.15
CA ILE A 35 31.61 -9.55 15.28
C ILE A 35 31.99 -10.92 14.73
N HIS A 36 31.93 -11.93 15.60
CA HIS A 36 32.07 -13.33 15.21
C HIS A 36 30.73 -13.80 14.61
N ALA A 37 30.66 -13.82 13.28
CA ALA A 37 29.47 -14.27 12.57
C ALA A 37 29.34 -15.79 12.59
N VAL A 38 30.45 -16.52 12.63
CA VAL A 38 30.52 -17.96 12.87
C VAL A 38 31.67 -18.21 13.84
N ASP A 39 31.41 -18.97 14.91
CA ASP A 39 32.37 -19.22 16.00
C ASP A 39 32.36 -20.72 16.36
N SER A 40 33.40 -21.44 15.92
CA SER A 40 33.62 -22.88 16.13
C SER A 40 32.42 -23.75 15.73
N LEU A 41 32.08 -23.73 14.43
CA LEU A 41 31.00 -24.54 13.89
C LEU A 41 31.52 -25.92 13.43
N ASP A 42 30.94 -26.99 13.99
CA ASP A 42 31.19 -28.39 13.62
C ASP A 42 29.91 -29.04 13.10
N ILE A 43 29.87 -29.43 11.82
CA ILE A 43 28.71 -30.07 11.17
C ILE A 43 29.19 -31.06 10.10
N ASP A 44 28.54 -32.22 10.03
CA ASP A 44 28.67 -33.19 8.94
C ASP A 44 27.39 -33.23 8.08
N LEU A 45 27.55 -33.41 6.76
CA LEU A 45 26.44 -33.64 5.83
C LEU A 45 26.69 -34.91 5.02
N ASN A 46 25.63 -35.68 4.81
CA ASN A 46 25.66 -36.97 4.11
C ASN A 46 24.93 -36.87 2.76
N ARG A 47 25.26 -37.76 1.81
CA ARG A 47 24.51 -37.86 0.55
C ARG A 47 23.09 -38.36 0.80
N GLY A 48 22.16 -37.91 -0.04
CA GLY A 48 20.74 -38.22 0.08
C GLY A 48 20.09 -37.59 1.31
N GLN A 49 20.62 -36.46 1.80
CA GLN A 49 20.14 -35.79 3.01
C GLN A 49 19.94 -34.30 2.78
N VAL A 50 18.85 -33.76 3.36
CA VAL A 50 18.55 -32.34 3.46
C VAL A 50 18.90 -31.85 4.88
N LEU A 51 19.86 -30.93 4.97
CA LEU A 51 20.16 -30.21 6.21
C LEU A 51 19.47 -28.84 6.21
N ALA A 52 18.54 -28.62 7.13
CA ALA A 52 17.93 -27.31 7.36
C ALA A 52 18.68 -26.53 8.44
N LEU A 53 19.35 -25.44 8.05
CA LEU A 53 20.03 -24.52 8.94
C LEU A 53 19.04 -23.46 9.43
N LEU A 54 18.55 -23.63 10.66
CA LEU A 54 17.51 -22.83 11.29
C LEU A 54 18.11 -21.81 12.26
N GLY A 55 17.56 -20.59 12.31
CA GLY A 55 17.95 -19.59 13.31
C GLY A 55 17.36 -18.21 13.01
N SER A 56 17.48 -17.27 13.95
CA SER A 56 17.04 -15.88 13.73
C SER A 56 17.91 -15.15 12.70
N ASN A 57 17.48 -13.97 12.27
CA ASN A 57 18.31 -13.08 11.46
C ASN A 57 19.58 -12.70 12.25
N GLY A 58 20.73 -12.68 11.56
CA GLY A 58 22.03 -12.45 12.19
C GLY A 58 22.66 -13.66 12.92
N ALA A 59 22.05 -14.86 12.87
CA ALA A 59 22.60 -16.05 13.53
C ALA A 59 23.88 -16.63 12.87
N GLY A 60 24.25 -16.18 11.66
CA GLY A 60 25.43 -16.67 10.91
C GLY A 60 25.10 -17.56 9.70
N LYS A 61 23.81 -17.89 9.48
CA LYS A 61 23.30 -18.77 8.42
C LYS A 61 23.85 -18.46 7.01
N THR A 62 23.62 -17.25 6.51
CA THR A 62 24.07 -16.80 5.19
C THR A 62 25.60 -16.77 5.08
N THR A 63 26.30 -16.49 6.19
CA THR A 63 27.76 -16.54 6.25
C THR A 63 28.29 -17.96 6.07
N VAL A 64 27.65 -18.96 6.70
CA VAL A 64 27.99 -20.39 6.51
C VAL A 64 27.77 -20.81 5.07
N ILE A 65 26.59 -20.52 4.50
CA ILE A 65 26.30 -20.84 3.10
C ILE A 65 27.29 -20.17 2.15
N SER A 66 27.65 -18.91 2.38
CA SER A 66 28.61 -18.18 1.53
C SER A 66 30.01 -18.79 1.55
N MET A 67 30.42 -19.37 2.68
CA MET A 67 31.68 -20.11 2.78
C MET A 67 31.61 -21.47 2.08
N LEU A 68 30.51 -22.19 2.23
CA LEU A 68 30.27 -23.46 1.54
C LEU A 68 30.19 -23.30 0.02
N SER A 69 29.61 -22.20 -0.46
CA SER A 69 29.48 -21.89 -1.89
C SER A 69 30.74 -21.26 -2.49
N CYS A 70 31.86 -21.24 -1.76
CA CYS A 70 33.14 -20.64 -2.17
C CYS A 70 33.07 -19.14 -2.55
N LEU A 71 32.03 -18.41 -2.11
CA LEU A 71 31.92 -16.96 -2.33
C LEU A 71 32.74 -16.16 -1.32
N MET A 72 33.09 -16.80 -0.20
CA MET A 72 33.85 -16.21 0.88
C MET A 72 34.79 -17.26 1.48
N LEU A 73 36.01 -16.85 1.80
CA LEU A 73 36.94 -17.73 2.52
C LEU A 73 36.70 -17.68 4.05
N PRO A 74 36.72 -18.83 4.74
CA PRO A 74 36.77 -18.88 6.20
C PRO A 74 38.02 -18.18 6.74
N ASP A 75 37.91 -17.60 7.94
CA ASP A 75 39.08 -17.02 8.61
C ASP A 75 39.91 -18.10 9.32
N ASP A 76 39.25 -19.14 9.85
CA ASP A 76 39.86 -20.32 10.46
C ASP A 76 38.97 -21.57 10.32
N GLY A 77 39.50 -22.74 10.67
CA GLY A 77 38.82 -24.03 10.58
C GLY A 77 39.05 -24.77 9.25
N SER A 78 38.22 -25.76 8.95
CA SER A 78 38.30 -26.52 7.69
C SER A 78 36.93 -26.96 7.18
N ILE A 79 36.77 -26.92 5.85
CA ILE A 79 35.62 -27.49 5.13
C ILE A 79 36.18 -28.51 4.15
N SER A 80 35.77 -29.77 4.26
CA SER A 80 36.10 -30.83 3.30
C SER A 80 34.84 -31.24 2.54
N ILE A 81 34.91 -31.27 1.21
CA ILE A 81 33.82 -31.68 0.32
C ILE A 81 34.30 -32.85 -0.52
N PHE A 82 33.69 -34.03 -0.39
CA PHE A 82 34.11 -35.28 -1.03
C PHE A 82 35.62 -35.56 -0.90
N GLY A 83 36.16 -35.31 0.29
CA GLY A 83 37.59 -35.50 0.60
C GLY A 83 38.51 -34.35 0.14
N GLN A 84 37.99 -33.33 -0.53
CA GLN A 84 38.74 -32.14 -0.95
C GLN A 84 38.57 -31.00 0.05
N THR A 85 39.67 -30.57 0.67
CA THR A 85 39.64 -29.46 1.65
C THR A 85 39.70 -28.11 0.96
N LEU A 86 38.74 -27.24 1.27
CA LEU A 86 38.67 -25.87 0.77
C LEU A 86 39.74 -24.97 1.43
N PRO A 87 40.24 -23.95 0.71
CA PRO A 87 41.21 -23.01 1.24
C PRO A 87 40.59 -22.12 2.34
N THR A 88 41.44 -21.67 3.27
CA THR A 88 41.08 -20.67 4.30
C THR A 88 42.03 -19.49 4.24
N ARG A 89 41.66 -18.38 4.90
CA ARG A 89 42.51 -17.18 4.94
C ARG A 89 43.87 -17.41 5.59
N LYS A 90 43.97 -18.37 6.52
CA LYS A 90 45.22 -18.78 7.18
C LYS A 90 46.06 -19.74 6.33
N ASN A 91 45.41 -20.69 5.64
CA ASN A 91 46.08 -21.64 4.75
C ASN A 91 46.03 -21.15 3.29
N GLN A 92 46.84 -20.15 2.96
CA GLN A 92 46.92 -19.51 1.63
C GLN A 92 47.68 -20.33 0.57
N SER A 93 47.57 -21.66 0.54
CA SER A 93 48.05 -22.39 -0.64
C SER A 93 47.01 -22.23 -1.76
N PRO A 94 47.37 -21.64 -2.91
CA PRO A 94 46.43 -21.29 -3.97
C PRO A 94 46.09 -22.53 -4.81
N ASN A 95 45.36 -23.48 -4.24
CA ASN A 95 44.72 -24.54 -5.02
C ASN A 95 43.41 -24.02 -5.62
N ILE A 96 43.52 -23.01 -6.48
CA ILE A 96 42.40 -22.44 -7.25
C ILE A 96 41.67 -23.56 -8.03
N GLY A 97 42.40 -24.58 -8.49
CA GLY A 97 41.84 -25.74 -9.17
C GLY A 97 40.85 -26.56 -8.32
N ILE A 98 41.10 -26.73 -7.02
CA ILE A 98 40.18 -27.46 -6.12
C ILE A 98 38.87 -26.70 -5.96
N THR A 99 38.94 -25.38 -5.86
CA THR A 99 37.73 -24.54 -5.75
C THR A 99 36.86 -24.67 -7.01
N PHE A 100 37.49 -24.73 -8.19
CA PHE A 100 36.80 -24.91 -9.47
C PHE A 100 36.13 -26.30 -9.59
N GLU A 101 36.82 -27.37 -9.19
CA GLU A 101 36.24 -28.72 -9.18
C GLU A 101 35.05 -28.82 -8.22
N VAL A 102 35.14 -28.21 -7.04
CA VAL A 102 34.01 -28.14 -6.10
C VAL A 102 32.86 -27.30 -6.67
N GLN A 103 33.15 -26.17 -7.33
CA GLN A 103 32.12 -25.32 -7.94
C GLN A 103 31.31 -26.04 -9.04
N LYS A 104 31.91 -26.98 -9.78
CA LYS A 104 31.18 -27.82 -10.75
C LYS A 104 30.14 -28.73 -10.08
N LEU A 105 30.40 -29.14 -8.85
CA LEU A 105 29.52 -30.01 -8.07
C LEU A 105 28.39 -29.23 -7.36
N LEU A 106 28.43 -27.88 -7.37
CA LEU A 106 27.55 -27.00 -6.61
C LEU A 106 26.41 -26.40 -7.46
N GLY A 107 25.20 -26.50 -6.93
CA GLY A 107 24.03 -25.70 -7.27
C GLY A 107 23.79 -24.68 -6.18
N VAL A 108 23.60 -23.39 -6.50
CA VAL A 108 23.38 -22.35 -5.48
C VAL A 108 22.16 -21.51 -5.84
N CYS A 109 21.17 -21.50 -4.96
CA CYS A 109 20.05 -20.56 -4.99
C CYS A 109 20.27 -19.54 -3.87
N ARG A 110 20.46 -18.26 -4.22
CA ARG A 110 20.74 -17.18 -3.25
C ARG A 110 19.46 -16.60 -2.66
N GLN A 111 19.53 -15.87 -1.55
CA GLN A 111 18.36 -15.18 -0.98
C GLN A 111 17.71 -14.18 -1.97
N SER A 112 18.52 -13.45 -2.73
CA SER A 112 18.06 -12.56 -3.80
C SER A 112 18.14 -13.24 -5.16
N ASP A 113 17.07 -13.16 -5.96
CA ASP A 113 17.05 -13.70 -7.31
C ASP A 113 17.95 -12.85 -8.24
N VAL A 114 19.04 -13.43 -8.74
CA VAL A 114 19.97 -12.76 -9.66
C VAL A 114 19.55 -13.04 -11.10
N LEU A 115 18.43 -12.45 -11.50
CA LEU A 115 17.83 -12.63 -12.83
C LEU A 115 17.93 -11.36 -13.67
N LEU A 116 18.07 -11.54 -14.98
CA LEU A 116 18.07 -10.46 -15.97
C LEU A 116 16.63 -10.26 -16.46
N ASP A 117 16.01 -9.14 -16.13
CA ASP A 117 14.59 -8.89 -16.44
C ASP A 117 14.24 -8.95 -17.94
N VAL A 118 15.25 -8.77 -18.81
CA VAL A 118 15.09 -8.78 -20.28
C VAL A 118 15.03 -10.20 -20.86
N PHE A 119 15.62 -11.18 -20.16
CA PHE A 119 15.76 -12.56 -20.63
C PHE A 119 14.55 -13.39 -20.20
N SER A 120 14.13 -14.31 -21.05
CA SER A 120 13.14 -15.36 -20.74
C SER A 120 13.73 -16.44 -19.84
N ALA A 121 12.87 -17.28 -19.28
CA ALA A 121 13.27 -18.41 -18.45
C ALA A 121 14.19 -19.39 -19.22
N VAL A 122 13.87 -19.67 -20.49
CA VAL A 122 14.69 -20.51 -21.37
C VAL A 122 16.06 -19.87 -21.61
N GLU A 123 16.10 -18.58 -21.95
CA GLU A 123 17.37 -17.86 -22.20
C GLU A 123 18.27 -17.84 -20.96
N HIS A 124 17.69 -17.76 -19.75
CA HIS A 124 18.46 -17.89 -18.51
C HIS A 124 19.09 -19.28 -18.40
N LEU A 125 18.32 -20.35 -18.57
CA LEU A 125 18.86 -21.70 -18.48
C LEU A 125 19.90 -22.00 -19.57
N GLU A 126 19.70 -21.51 -20.79
CA GLU A 126 20.68 -21.63 -21.88
C GLU A 126 21.98 -20.89 -21.52
N LEU A 127 21.88 -19.66 -21.00
CA LEU A 127 23.03 -18.88 -20.55
C LEU A 127 23.79 -19.60 -19.42
N PHE A 128 23.10 -20.02 -18.37
CA PHE A 128 23.73 -20.70 -17.23
C PHE A 128 24.24 -22.11 -17.59
N ALA A 129 23.62 -22.80 -18.55
CA ALA A 129 24.12 -24.07 -19.07
C ALA A 129 25.44 -23.87 -19.83
N ALA A 130 25.51 -22.83 -20.67
CA ALA A 130 26.73 -22.46 -21.38
C ALA A 130 27.87 -22.08 -20.40
N VAL A 131 27.56 -21.30 -19.36
CA VAL A 131 28.53 -20.92 -18.31
C VAL A 131 29.05 -22.14 -17.54
N ARG A 132 28.19 -23.12 -17.25
CA ARG A 132 28.58 -24.39 -16.60
C ARG A 132 29.31 -25.35 -17.55
N GLY A 133 29.38 -25.05 -18.85
CA GLY A 133 29.98 -25.93 -19.85
C GLY A 133 29.16 -27.19 -20.14
N LEU A 134 27.85 -27.16 -19.88
CA LEU A 134 26.95 -28.29 -20.11
C LEU A 134 26.64 -28.40 -21.61
N ARG A 135 27.40 -29.24 -22.32
CA ARG A 135 27.03 -29.73 -23.65
C ARG A 135 26.50 -31.15 -23.49
N VAL A 136 25.22 -31.38 -23.78
CA VAL A 136 24.61 -32.70 -23.64
C VAL A 136 25.14 -33.60 -24.76
N LEU A 137 26.04 -34.52 -24.42
CA LEU A 137 26.58 -35.53 -25.34
C LEU A 137 25.68 -36.77 -25.33
N GLY A 138 24.66 -36.79 -26.17
CA GLY A 138 23.86 -37.99 -26.47
C GLY A 138 22.91 -38.48 -25.37
N LYS A 139 21.95 -39.33 -25.75
CA LYS A 139 21.11 -40.11 -24.81
C LYS A 139 21.87 -41.39 -24.45
N ILE A 140 21.90 -41.75 -23.16
CA ILE A 140 22.42 -43.05 -22.71
C ILE A 140 21.22 -43.99 -22.57
N GLU A 141 21.13 -45.03 -23.39
CA GLU A 141 20.11 -46.07 -23.25
C GLU A 141 20.38 -46.96 -22.03
N ALA A 142 19.37 -47.72 -21.59
CA ALA A 142 19.44 -48.57 -20.39
C ALA A 142 20.51 -49.68 -20.48
N ASP A 143 21.06 -49.95 -21.68
CA ASP A 143 22.16 -50.87 -21.94
C ASP A 143 23.56 -50.21 -21.91
N GLY A 144 23.63 -48.90 -21.63
CA GLY A 144 24.86 -48.13 -21.58
C GLY A 144 25.35 -47.60 -22.93
N THR A 145 24.58 -47.75 -24.01
CA THR A 145 24.94 -47.21 -25.32
C THR A 145 24.63 -45.71 -25.41
N VAL A 146 25.58 -44.93 -25.93
CA VAL A 146 25.40 -43.49 -26.19
C VAL A 146 24.84 -43.32 -27.60
N VAL A 147 23.56 -43.00 -27.71
CA VAL A 147 22.94 -42.60 -28.97
C VAL A 147 23.34 -41.15 -29.25
N SER A 148 24.15 -40.95 -30.30
CA SER A 148 24.55 -39.63 -30.77
C SER A 148 23.35 -38.89 -31.37
N GLY A 149 22.61 -38.14 -30.53
CA GLY A 149 21.64 -37.15 -30.98
C GLY A 149 22.29 -35.81 -31.29
N ASP A 150 21.55 -34.91 -31.95
CA ASP A 150 21.94 -33.50 -32.09
C ASP A 150 22.09 -32.87 -30.69
N PRO A 151 23.30 -32.42 -30.29
CA PRO A 151 23.55 -31.89 -28.94
C PRO A 151 22.62 -30.73 -28.56
N ASP A 152 22.26 -29.90 -29.53
CA ASP A 152 21.41 -28.72 -29.33
C ASP A 152 19.95 -29.13 -29.05
N ALA A 153 19.48 -30.22 -29.66
CA ALA A 153 18.14 -30.75 -29.43
C ALA A 153 18.01 -31.39 -28.05
N LEU A 154 19.03 -32.13 -27.62
CA LEU A 154 19.07 -32.78 -26.30
C LEU A 154 19.17 -31.76 -25.16
N GLN A 155 19.93 -30.68 -25.36
CA GLN A 155 19.99 -29.59 -24.38
C GLN A 155 18.64 -28.91 -24.20
N LYS A 156 17.90 -28.66 -25.29
CA LYS A 156 16.56 -28.07 -25.24
C LYS A 156 15.55 -28.99 -24.54
N GLU A 157 15.60 -30.30 -24.81
CA GLU A 157 14.76 -31.29 -24.12
C GLU A 157 15.01 -31.28 -22.61
N TYR A 158 16.27 -31.25 -22.18
CA TYR A 158 16.63 -31.16 -20.76
C TYR A 158 16.17 -29.85 -20.10
N ILE A 159 16.36 -28.70 -20.77
CA ILE A 159 15.91 -27.39 -20.28
C ILE A 159 14.39 -27.35 -20.14
N PHE A 160 13.66 -27.95 -21.09
CA PHE A 160 12.20 -28.00 -21.03
C PHE A 160 11.70 -28.91 -19.90
N ALA A 161 12.32 -30.08 -19.70
CA ALA A 161 12.00 -30.96 -18.58
C ALA A 161 12.22 -30.25 -17.23
N LEU A 162 13.36 -29.55 -17.06
CA LEU A 162 13.64 -28.79 -15.84
C LEU A 162 12.62 -27.65 -15.61
N MET A 163 12.11 -27.04 -16.69
CA MET A 163 11.05 -26.03 -16.63
C MET A 163 9.69 -26.61 -16.25
N GLU A 164 9.42 -27.86 -16.63
CA GLU A 164 8.24 -28.61 -16.22
C GLU A 164 8.31 -28.96 -14.73
N ASP A 165 9.47 -29.43 -14.24
CA ASP A 165 9.71 -29.75 -12.83
C ASP A 165 9.47 -28.54 -11.92
N VAL A 166 9.91 -27.34 -12.32
CA VAL A 166 9.65 -26.10 -11.54
C VAL A 166 8.28 -25.48 -11.80
N SER A 167 7.40 -26.14 -12.57
CA SER A 167 6.08 -25.65 -12.95
C SER A 167 6.09 -24.28 -13.67
N LEU A 168 7.07 -24.05 -14.55
CA LEU A 168 7.20 -22.84 -15.38
C LEU A 168 7.07 -23.11 -16.89
N ALA A 169 6.80 -24.35 -17.31
CA ALA A 169 6.70 -24.73 -18.72
C ALA A 169 5.74 -23.83 -19.53
N SER A 170 4.58 -23.45 -18.98
CA SER A 170 3.61 -22.60 -19.69
C SER A 170 4.07 -21.16 -19.92
N LYS A 171 5.08 -20.69 -19.19
CA LYS A 171 5.58 -19.30 -19.21
C LYS A 171 7.07 -19.22 -19.54
N CYS A 172 7.68 -20.29 -20.02
CA CYS A 172 9.13 -20.39 -20.20
C CYS A 172 9.71 -19.38 -21.20
N ILE A 173 8.89 -18.87 -22.14
CA ILE A 173 9.26 -17.88 -23.16
C ILE A 173 9.01 -16.43 -22.68
N GLU A 174 8.22 -16.24 -21.62
CA GLU A 174 7.99 -14.91 -21.06
C GLU A 174 9.27 -14.39 -20.37
N LYS A 175 9.47 -13.06 -20.43
CA LYS A 175 10.62 -12.39 -19.82
C LYS A 175 10.56 -12.44 -18.30
N ALA A 176 11.68 -12.66 -17.64
CA ALA A 176 11.76 -12.72 -16.17
C ALA A 176 11.24 -11.43 -15.50
N GLY A 177 11.27 -10.27 -16.17
CA GLY A 177 10.67 -9.03 -15.66
C GLY A 177 9.15 -9.10 -15.43
N SER A 178 8.41 -9.98 -16.11
CA SER A 178 6.97 -10.18 -15.90
C SER A 178 6.64 -11.19 -14.79
N TYR A 179 7.64 -11.90 -14.26
CA TYR A 179 7.44 -12.97 -13.29
C TYR A 179 7.06 -12.42 -11.91
N SER A 180 6.12 -13.09 -11.24
CA SER A 180 5.87 -12.86 -9.81
C SER A 180 7.10 -13.27 -8.99
N VAL A 181 7.18 -12.82 -7.74
CA VAL A 181 8.28 -13.19 -6.82
C VAL A 181 8.44 -14.71 -6.75
N GLY A 182 7.34 -15.47 -6.58
CA GLY A 182 7.40 -16.94 -6.56
C GLY A 182 7.86 -17.58 -7.88
N MET A 183 7.53 -16.98 -9.03
CA MET A 183 8.03 -17.45 -10.33
C MET A 183 9.52 -17.16 -10.53
N LYS A 184 10.00 -15.98 -10.12
CA LYS A 184 11.44 -15.66 -10.11
C LYS A 184 12.22 -16.62 -9.21
N ARG A 185 11.61 -17.00 -8.08
CA ARG A 185 12.16 -17.98 -7.16
C ARG A 185 12.28 -19.37 -7.76
N LYS A 186 11.21 -19.85 -8.40
CA LYS A 186 11.18 -21.11 -9.16
C LYS A 186 12.26 -21.15 -10.25
N LEU A 187 12.42 -20.06 -10.99
CA LEU A 187 13.48 -19.95 -12.00
C LEU A 187 14.88 -19.99 -11.37
N SER A 188 15.09 -19.30 -10.25
CA SER A 188 16.37 -19.31 -9.53
C SER A 188 16.69 -20.71 -8.97
N LEU A 189 15.69 -21.47 -8.56
CA LEU A 189 15.84 -22.87 -8.17
C LEU A 189 16.16 -23.77 -9.38
N ALA A 190 15.52 -23.54 -10.54
CA ALA A 190 15.87 -24.24 -11.79
C ALA A 190 17.34 -24.04 -12.15
N ILE A 191 17.85 -22.80 -12.08
CA ILE A 191 19.25 -22.48 -12.33
C ILE A 191 20.18 -23.18 -11.33
N ALA A 192 19.76 -23.33 -10.08
CA ALA A 192 20.52 -24.05 -9.07
C ALA A 192 20.57 -25.57 -9.34
N LEU A 193 19.50 -26.16 -9.87
CA LEU A 193 19.42 -27.60 -10.20
C LEU A 193 20.01 -27.96 -11.57
N LEU A 194 20.33 -26.94 -12.39
CA LEU A 194 20.84 -27.11 -13.74
C LEU A 194 22.17 -27.89 -13.76
N GLY A 195 22.20 -28.99 -14.52
CA GLY A 195 23.36 -29.88 -14.63
C GLY A 195 23.44 -30.96 -13.57
N ASN A 196 22.36 -31.19 -12.81
CA ASN A 196 22.25 -32.19 -11.76
C ASN A 196 23.42 -32.17 -10.75
N PRO A 197 23.63 -31.04 -10.04
CA PRO A 197 24.75 -30.91 -9.11
C PRO A 197 24.63 -31.88 -7.92
N SER A 198 25.77 -32.40 -7.47
CA SER A 198 25.85 -33.30 -6.30
C SER A 198 25.55 -32.59 -4.98
N ILE A 199 25.73 -31.26 -4.92
CA ILE A 199 25.50 -30.44 -3.73
C ILE A 199 24.62 -29.25 -4.11
N VAL A 200 23.52 -29.05 -3.39
CA VAL A 200 22.60 -27.92 -3.62
C VAL A 200 22.52 -27.08 -2.36
N VAL A 201 22.79 -25.78 -2.51
CA VAL A 201 22.80 -24.80 -1.43
C VAL A 201 21.67 -23.80 -1.67
N LEU A 202 20.71 -23.73 -0.76
CA LEU A 202 19.49 -22.94 -0.89
C LEU A 202 19.40 -21.90 0.23
N ASP A 203 19.52 -20.62 -0.09
CA ASP A 203 19.47 -19.55 0.91
C ASP A 203 18.04 -18.97 1.00
N GLU A 204 17.30 -19.34 2.05
CA GLU A 204 15.88 -19.01 2.30
C GLU A 204 14.93 -19.26 1.12
N PRO A 205 14.92 -20.47 0.52
CA PRO A 205 14.32 -20.74 -0.80
C PRO A 205 12.85 -20.38 -0.93
N THR A 206 12.10 -20.28 0.16
CA THR A 206 10.66 -19.97 0.13
C THR A 206 10.23 -18.65 0.77
N SER A 207 11.19 -17.80 1.14
CA SER A 207 10.90 -16.48 1.69
C SER A 207 10.16 -15.58 0.69
N GLY A 208 9.11 -14.88 1.15
CA GLY A 208 8.32 -13.96 0.34
C GLY A 208 7.38 -14.60 -0.70
N MET A 209 7.14 -15.92 -0.62
CA MET A 209 6.22 -16.64 -1.50
C MET A 209 4.86 -16.92 -0.85
N ASP A 210 3.83 -17.09 -1.68
CA ASP A 210 2.52 -17.61 -1.24
C ASP A 210 2.59 -19.09 -0.86
N VAL A 211 1.58 -19.57 -0.11
CA VAL A 211 1.54 -20.94 0.44
C VAL A 211 1.59 -22.00 -0.66
N TYR A 212 0.93 -21.77 -1.80
CA TYR A 212 0.90 -22.75 -2.90
C TYR A 212 2.27 -22.86 -3.56
N SER A 213 2.88 -21.74 -3.94
CA SER A 213 4.22 -21.72 -4.54
C SER A 213 5.29 -22.30 -3.62
N ARG A 214 5.18 -22.04 -2.31
CA ARG A 214 6.03 -22.62 -1.26
C ARG A 214 5.95 -24.15 -1.27
N ASN A 215 4.73 -24.70 -1.22
CA ASN A 215 4.53 -26.14 -1.20
C ASN A 215 5.04 -26.83 -2.49
N THR A 216 4.91 -26.18 -3.65
CA THR A 216 5.50 -26.69 -4.90
C THR A 216 7.03 -26.77 -4.83
N ILE A 217 7.69 -25.74 -4.30
CA ILE A 217 9.14 -25.75 -4.13
C ILE A 217 9.57 -26.81 -3.11
N TRP A 218 8.80 -27.00 -2.03
CA TRP A 218 9.08 -28.03 -1.04
C TRP A 218 9.04 -29.45 -1.64
N GLN A 219 8.01 -29.75 -2.43
CA GLN A 219 7.92 -31.01 -3.17
C GLN A 219 9.13 -31.19 -4.10
N LEU A 220 9.46 -30.18 -4.89
CA LEU A 220 10.60 -30.25 -5.80
C LEU A 220 11.95 -30.50 -5.08
N ILE A 221 12.17 -29.88 -3.93
CA ILE A 221 13.38 -30.10 -3.12
C ILE A 221 13.43 -31.54 -2.60
N GLN A 222 12.29 -32.06 -2.13
CA GLN A 222 12.18 -33.46 -1.69
C GLN A 222 12.42 -34.44 -2.85
N ASP A 223 11.79 -34.23 -4.00
CA ASP A 223 11.92 -35.09 -5.18
C ASP A 223 13.36 -35.05 -5.73
N SER A 224 14.03 -33.90 -5.61
CA SER A 224 15.41 -33.70 -6.09
C SER A 224 16.49 -34.24 -5.12
N LYS A 225 16.13 -34.72 -3.93
CA LYS A 225 17.05 -35.11 -2.85
C LYS A 225 17.94 -36.30 -3.18
N GLU A 226 17.47 -37.24 -4.00
CA GLU A 226 18.18 -38.50 -4.25
C GLU A 226 19.59 -38.26 -4.82
N ASN A 227 20.58 -38.95 -4.24
CA ASN A 227 22.01 -38.82 -4.57
C ASN A 227 22.63 -37.41 -4.43
N LYS A 228 21.93 -36.45 -3.80
CA LYS A 228 22.41 -35.08 -3.56
C LYS A 228 22.61 -34.78 -2.08
N VAL A 229 23.47 -33.83 -1.77
CA VAL A 229 23.54 -33.18 -0.46
C VAL A 229 22.84 -31.84 -0.57
N ILE A 230 21.70 -31.65 0.08
CA ILE A 230 20.97 -30.37 0.06
C ILE A 230 21.17 -29.67 1.40
N ILE A 231 21.59 -28.42 1.38
CA ILE A 231 21.59 -27.56 2.55
C ILE A 231 20.69 -26.36 2.27
N LEU A 232 19.76 -26.08 3.18
CA LEU A 232 18.92 -24.90 3.09
C LEU A 232 19.02 -24.06 4.35
N THR A 233 18.98 -22.74 4.23
CA THR A 233 18.76 -21.85 5.38
C THR A 233 17.29 -21.49 5.45
N THR A 234 16.77 -21.41 6.66
CA THR A 234 15.42 -20.92 6.88
C THR A 234 15.29 -20.28 8.25
N HIS A 235 14.30 -19.40 8.39
CA HIS A 235 13.80 -18.93 9.69
C HIS A 235 12.43 -19.54 10.01
N SER A 236 11.86 -20.35 9.10
CA SER A 236 10.60 -21.06 9.28
C SER A 236 10.85 -22.42 9.94
N MET A 237 10.28 -22.60 11.13
CA MET A 237 10.28 -23.91 11.81
C MET A 237 9.53 -24.97 11.01
N GLU A 238 8.43 -24.58 10.34
CA GLU A 238 7.62 -25.47 9.49
C GLU A 238 8.42 -25.99 8.29
N GLU A 239 9.18 -25.12 7.62
CA GLU A 239 10.04 -25.52 6.49
C GLU A 239 11.14 -26.48 6.93
N ALA A 240 11.79 -26.17 8.06
CA ALA A 240 12.84 -27.02 8.62
C ALA A 240 12.31 -28.40 9.04
N ASP A 241 11.08 -28.46 9.55
CA ASP A 241 10.42 -29.69 9.99
C ASP A 241 9.99 -30.58 8.82
N ILE A 242 9.46 -29.97 7.75
CA ILE A 242 8.96 -30.70 6.57
C ILE A 242 10.09 -31.14 5.65
N LEU A 243 11.09 -30.27 5.41
CA LEU A 243 12.17 -30.55 4.46
C LEU A 243 13.40 -31.17 5.11
N GLY A 244 13.68 -30.86 6.37
CA GLY A 244 14.93 -31.23 7.02
C GLY A 244 14.93 -32.67 7.49
N ASP A 245 15.79 -33.51 6.91
CA ASP A 245 16.15 -34.78 7.54
C ASP A 245 16.95 -34.55 8.83
N ARG A 246 17.76 -33.48 8.83
CA ARG A 246 18.44 -32.94 10.00
C ARG A 246 18.23 -31.44 10.05
N VAL A 247 18.01 -30.94 11.26
CA VAL A 247 17.89 -29.51 11.54
C VAL A 247 19.07 -29.08 12.41
N ALA A 248 19.79 -28.07 11.94
CA ALA A 248 20.89 -27.43 12.66
C ALA A 248 20.41 -26.07 13.17
N ILE A 249 20.26 -25.91 14.48
CA ILE A 249 19.79 -24.67 15.10
C ILE A 249 20.99 -23.80 15.44
N MET A 250 21.12 -22.64 14.80
CA MET A 250 22.17 -21.64 15.05
C MET A 250 21.65 -20.43 15.82
N SER A 251 22.47 -19.92 16.74
CA SER A 251 22.23 -18.65 17.42
C SER A 251 23.54 -17.98 17.79
N LYS A 252 23.67 -16.68 17.48
CA LYS A 252 24.86 -15.86 17.74
C LYS A 252 26.16 -16.50 17.23
N GLY A 253 26.13 -17.03 16.00
CA GLY A 253 27.28 -17.63 15.32
C GLY A 253 27.66 -19.05 15.78
N LYS A 254 26.94 -19.64 16.74
CA LYS A 254 27.20 -20.99 17.27
C LYS A 254 26.08 -21.96 16.94
N LEU A 255 26.44 -23.22 16.73
CA LEU A 255 25.48 -24.33 16.71
C LEU A 255 24.98 -24.61 18.14
N LYS A 256 23.67 -24.69 18.32
CA LYS A 256 23.02 -24.94 19.61
C LYS A 256 22.44 -26.34 19.71
N ALA A 257 21.87 -26.83 18.62
CA ALA A 257 21.32 -28.18 18.54
C ALA A 257 21.44 -28.69 17.11
N LEU A 258 21.56 -30.01 16.98
CA LEU A 258 21.62 -30.73 15.71
C LEU A 258 20.97 -32.09 15.89
N GLY A 259 20.08 -32.48 14.99
CA GLY A 259 19.41 -33.77 14.99
C GLY A 259 18.23 -33.79 14.04
N SER A 260 17.52 -34.91 13.93
CA SER A 260 16.26 -34.95 13.19
C SER A 260 15.20 -34.05 13.85
N PRO A 261 14.20 -33.54 13.10
CA PRO A 261 13.12 -32.75 13.68
C PRO A 261 12.42 -33.47 14.83
N LEU A 262 12.18 -34.78 14.69
CA LEU A 262 11.60 -35.63 15.74
C LEU A 262 12.49 -35.71 16.98
N PHE A 263 13.79 -35.96 16.83
CA PHE A 263 14.73 -35.99 17.95
C PHE A 263 14.79 -34.65 18.70
N LEU A 264 14.80 -33.53 17.96
CA LEU A 264 14.83 -32.21 18.57
C LEU A 264 13.52 -31.88 19.31
N LYS A 265 12.38 -32.32 18.78
CA LYS A 265 11.08 -32.20 19.45
C LYS A 265 11.00 -33.10 20.69
N ASP A 266 11.47 -34.34 20.63
CA ASP A 266 11.48 -35.23 21.80
C ASP A 266 12.41 -34.71 22.91
N ARG A 267 13.59 -34.21 22.53
CA ARG A 267 14.60 -33.75 23.49
C ARG A 267 14.35 -32.36 24.08
N PHE A 268 13.83 -31.43 23.27
CA PHE A 268 13.67 -30.01 23.64
C PHE A 268 12.23 -29.51 23.55
N GLY A 269 11.31 -30.32 23.01
CA GLY A 269 9.88 -30.02 23.02
C GLY A 269 9.37 -29.95 24.45
N THR A 270 8.36 -29.11 24.63
CA THR A 270 7.71 -28.89 25.93
C THR A 270 6.30 -29.47 25.93
N GLY A 271 5.94 -30.27 24.91
CA GLY A 271 4.58 -30.72 24.61
C GLY A 271 3.91 -29.92 23.48
N TYR A 272 2.61 -30.17 23.29
CA TYR A 272 1.78 -29.50 22.29
C TYR A 272 1.22 -28.18 22.83
N ARG A 273 1.02 -27.20 21.93
CA ARG A 273 0.34 -25.94 22.26
C ARG A 273 -1.03 -25.92 21.61
N LEU A 274 -2.07 -26.01 22.43
CA LEU A 274 -3.46 -25.83 21.98
C LEU A 274 -3.82 -24.36 22.09
N SER A 275 -3.94 -23.66 20.97
CA SER A 275 -4.40 -22.27 20.94
C SER A 275 -5.87 -22.19 20.49
N LEU A 276 -6.70 -21.56 21.30
CA LEU A 276 -8.13 -21.39 21.07
C LEU A 276 -8.47 -19.91 20.97
N ILE A 277 -9.21 -19.52 19.94
CA ILE A 277 -9.67 -18.14 19.73
C ILE A 277 -10.93 -17.89 20.55
N LYS A 278 -10.96 -16.81 21.32
CA LYS A 278 -12.07 -16.46 22.20
C LYS A 278 -13.10 -15.65 21.45
N ASN A 279 -14.36 -16.08 21.50
CA ASN A 279 -15.49 -15.32 20.98
C ASN A 279 -16.46 -14.94 22.11
N GLY A 280 -16.71 -13.64 22.29
CA GLY A 280 -17.75 -13.15 23.21
C GLY A 280 -17.38 -13.21 24.70
N LEU A 281 -18.35 -13.59 25.53
CA LEU A 281 -18.14 -13.82 26.97
C LEU A 281 -17.52 -15.21 27.14
N PHE A 282 -16.21 -15.25 27.33
CA PHE A 282 -15.44 -16.49 27.40
C PHE A 282 -15.25 -16.92 28.86
N ASP A 283 -15.76 -18.12 29.19
CA ASP A 283 -15.57 -18.75 30.50
C ASP A 283 -14.25 -19.54 30.51
N GLN A 284 -13.21 -18.92 31.07
CA GLN A 284 -11.90 -19.54 31.21
C GLN A 284 -11.92 -20.73 32.19
N ASP A 285 -12.65 -20.62 33.29
CA ASP A 285 -12.62 -21.61 34.35
C ASP A 285 -13.33 -22.88 33.89
N GLY A 286 -14.47 -22.74 33.19
CA GLY A 286 -15.17 -23.85 32.55
C GLY A 286 -14.32 -24.56 31.49
N LEU A 287 -13.62 -23.81 30.62
CA LEU A 287 -12.73 -24.42 29.62
C LEU A 287 -11.53 -25.11 30.27
N THR A 288 -10.92 -24.49 31.27
CA THR A 288 -9.76 -25.08 31.97
C THR A 288 -10.16 -26.38 32.67
N GLN A 289 -11.33 -26.41 33.33
CA GLN A 289 -11.88 -27.63 33.93
C GLN A 289 -12.19 -28.71 32.89
N PHE A 290 -12.74 -28.33 31.74
CA PHE A 290 -12.98 -29.25 30.63
C PHE A 290 -11.67 -29.87 30.13
N ILE A 291 -10.66 -29.05 29.82
CA ILE A 291 -9.37 -29.55 29.33
C ILE A 291 -8.69 -30.41 30.40
N GLN A 292 -8.71 -30.00 31.67
CA GLN A 292 -8.13 -30.75 32.78
C GLN A 292 -8.85 -32.07 33.10
N SER A 293 -10.13 -32.20 32.70
CA SER A 293 -10.86 -33.47 32.85
C SER A 293 -10.33 -34.58 31.94
N PHE A 294 -9.76 -34.22 30.78
CA PHE A 294 -9.11 -35.16 29.87
C PHE A 294 -7.59 -35.21 30.10
N ILE A 295 -6.96 -34.06 30.37
CA ILE A 295 -5.51 -33.90 30.50
C ILE A 295 -5.21 -33.15 31.81
N ALA A 296 -5.08 -33.89 32.91
CA ALA A 296 -4.93 -33.31 34.25
C ALA A 296 -3.72 -32.37 34.41
N THR A 297 -2.70 -32.54 33.58
CA THR A 297 -1.46 -31.75 33.56
C THR A 297 -1.47 -30.62 32.54
N ALA A 298 -2.62 -30.29 31.94
CA ALA A 298 -2.74 -29.15 31.03
C ALA A 298 -2.63 -27.83 31.79
N GLU A 299 -1.71 -26.97 31.31
CA GLU A 299 -1.40 -25.68 31.94
C GLU A 299 -1.73 -24.52 30.99
N VAL A 300 -2.25 -23.41 31.52
CA VAL A 300 -2.43 -22.20 30.70
C VAL A 300 -1.07 -21.53 30.50
N LEU A 301 -0.58 -21.55 29.26
CA LEU A 301 0.68 -20.90 28.86
C LEU A 301 0.49 -19.40 28.66
N GLU A 302 -0.55 -19.03 27.94
CA GLU A 302 -0.80 -17.66 27.53
C GLU A 302 -2.29 -17.38 27.49
N ASN A 303 -2.68 -16.22 27.99
CA ASN A 303 -4.07 -15.83 28.09
C ASN A 303 -4.21 -14.37 27.68
N SER A 304 -4.48 -14.14 26.40
CA SER A 304 -4.72 -12.81 25.86
C SER A 304 -6.21 -12.50 25.77
N ALA A 305 -6.57 -11.28 25.38
CA ALA A 305 -7.97 -10.89 25.18
C ALA A 305 -8.72 -11.75 24.12
N HIS A 306 -7.95 -12.45 23.29
CA HIS A 306 -8.31 -12.87 21.95
C HIS A 306 -8.02 -14.35 21.70
N ASN A 307 -7.01 -14.88 22.38
CA ASN A 307 -6.69 -16.30 22.39
C ASN A 307 -6.39 -16.78 23.83
N ILE A 308 -6.57 -18.06 24.06
CA ILE A 308 -5.98 -18.77 25.20
C ILE A 308 -5.18 -19.93 24.66
N THR A 309 -3.97 -20.10 25.17
CA THR A 309 -3.05 -21.15 24.75
C THR A 309 -2.75 -22.05 25.95
N TYR A 310 -3.03 -23.34 25.81
CA TYR A 310 -2.70 -24.38 26.79
C TYR A 310 -1.45 -25.14 26.34
N LEU A 311 -0.57 -25.47 27.29
CA LEU A 311 0.45 -26.48 27.11
C LEU A 311 -0.15 -27.83 27.46
N LEU A 312 -0.10 -28.76 26.51
CA LEU A 312 -0.49 -30.14 26.69
C LEU A 312 0.79 -30.99 26.70
N PRO A 313 1.00 -31.89 27.66
CA PRO A 313 2.22 -32.69 27.74
C PRO A 313 2.38 -33.61 26.53
N ASP A 314 3.62 -33.91 26.16
CA ASP A 314 3.89 -35.00 25.21
C ASP A 314 3.51 -36.32 25.88
N ASN A 315 2.58 -37.05 25.23
CA ASN A 315 2.00 -38.35 25.58
C ASN A 315 0.59 -38.32 26.23
N GLN A 316 -0.43 -38.86 25.52
CA GLN A 316 -1.50 -39.69 26.11
C GLN A 316 -2.51 -40.21 25.07
N GLU A 317 -2.96 -41.46 25.24
CA GLU A 317 -4.05 -42.13 24.50
C GLU A 317 -5.38 -41.35 24.47
N ALA A 318 -5.52 -40.32 25.31
CA ALA A 318 -6.72 -39.51 25.49
C ALA A 318 -6.91 -38.38 24.47
N TYR A 319 -5.93 -38.10 23.59
CA TYR A 319 -6.06 -37.01 22.60
C TYR A 319 -7.23 -37.19 21.61
N PRO A 320 -7.47 -38.38 21.02
CA PRO A 320 -8.61 -38.59 20.12
C PRO A 320 -9.94 -38.28 20.80
N ASP A 321 -10.17 -38.84 21.99
CA ASP A 321 -11.40 -38.61 22.77
C ASP A 321 -11.56 -37.14 23.19
N PHE A 322 -10.44 -36.47 23.53
CA PHE A 322 -10.43 -35.04 23.83
C PHE A 322 -10.81 -34.20 22.62
N PHE A 323 -10.23 -34.45 21.45
CA PHE A 323 -10.53 -33.68 20.25
C PHE A 323 -11.95 -33.94 19.75
N GLU A 324 -12.47 -35.18 19.85
CA GLU A 324 -13.87 -35.49 19.51
C GLU A 324 -14.85 -34.76 20.45
N ALA A 325 -14.56 -34.73 21.76
CA ALA A 325 -15.35 -33.97 22.72
C ALA A 325 -15.25 -32.44 22.50
N LEU A 326 -14.06 -31.93 22.16
CA LEU A 326 -13.83 -30.52 21.84
C LEU A 326 -14.58 -30.11 20.56
N GLU A 327 -14.55 -30.94 19.52
CA GLU A 327 -15.23 -30.72 18.25
C GLU A 327 -16.76 -30.80 18.43
N GLY A 328 -17.26 -31.69 19.29
CA GLY A 328 -18.67 -31.70 19.72
C GLY A 328 -19.11 -30.41 20.42
N LEU A 329 -18.24 -29.82 21.24
CA LEU A 329 -18.49 -28.57 21.96
C LEU A 329 -18.44 -27.34 21.03
N LEU A 330 -17.56 -27.38 20.03
CA LEU A 330 -17.45 -26.35 18.99
C LEU A 330 -18.62 -26.41 17.99
N SER A 331 -18.99 -27.60 17.53
CA SER A 331 -20.08 -27.82 16.55
C SER A 331 -21.47 -27.51 17.09
N ALA A 332 -21.70 -27.65 18.41
CA ALA A 332 -22.95 -27.22 19.06
C ALA A 332 -23.17 -25.69 19.00
N ASN A 333 -22.12 -24.91 18.71
CA ASN A 333 -22.14 -23.45 18.62
C ASN A 333 -21.91 -22.90 17.19
N ASP A 334 -22.03 -23.74 16.15
CA ASP A 334 -21.78 -23.36 14.75
C ASP A 334 -22.85 -22.42 14.18
N THR A 335 -22.70 -21.13 14.50
CA THR A 335 -23.08 -20.05 13.57
C THR A 335 -21.77 -19.37 13.19
N TYR A 336 -21.13 -19.82 12.11
CA TYR A 336 -19.88 -19.24 11.60
C TYR A 336 -19.95 -17.72 11.49
N PRO A 337 -19.15 -16.95 12.25
CA PRO A 337 -18.86 -15.55 11.96
C PRO A 337 -17.43 -15.44 11.40
N GLU A 338 -17.32 -14.74 10.27
CA GLU A 338 -16.09 -14.28 9.63
C GLU A 338 -14.87 -14.13 10.57
N GLU A 339 -13.75 -14.77 10.20
CA GLU A 339 -12.44 -14.61 10.84
C GLU A 339 -12.09 -13.12 11.05
N LYS A 340 -12.11 -12.69 12.31
CA LYS A 340 -11.38 -11.51 12.74
C LYS A 340 -9.98 -11.96 13.14
N LYS A 341 -8.98 -11.70 12.30
CA LYS A 341 -7.59 -11.58 12.78
C LYS A 341 -7.55 -10.46 13.82
N GLU A 342 -7.41 -10.86 15.08
CA GLU A 342 -7.17 -9.96 16.19
C GLU A 342 -5.71 -9.49 16.18
N ILE A 343 -5.56 -8.23 16.56
CA ILE A 343 -4.35 -7.45 16.47
C ILE A 343 -3.37 -7.98 17.51
N ASP A 344 -2.25 -8.50 17.05
CA ASP A 344 -1.12 -8.83 17.90
C ASP A 344 -0.53 -7.51 18.44
N THR A 345 -0.88 -7.15 19.67
CA THR A 345 -0.20 -6.09 20.41
C THR A 345 0.98 -6.66 21.17
N SER A 346 1.88 -7.37 20.48
CA SER A 346 3.25 -7.56 20.97
C SER A 346 4.04 -6.29 20.63
N THR A 347 3.84 -5.23 21.41
CA THR A 347 4.84 -4.15 21.49
C THR A 347 6.16 -4.78 21.91
N GLU A 348 7.10 -4.85 20.97
CA GLU A 348 8.52 -5.06 21.23
C GLU A 348 8.97 -4.18 22.40
N ASP A 349 9.72 -4.79 23.31
CA ASP A 349 10.45 -4.14 24.39
C ASP A 349 11.36 -3.03 23.85
N GLN A 350 10.87 -1.79 23.91
CA GLN A 350 11.69 -0.58 23.95
C GLN A 350 11.66 -0.01 25.37
N PRO A 351 12.76 0.59 25.85
CA PRO A 351 13.05 0.71 27.27
C PRO A 351 11.93 1.47 27.99
N GLN A 352 11.39 0.82 29.03
CA GLN A 352 10.47 1.39 30.01
C GLN A 352 11.13 2.60 30.69
N SER A 353 11.08 3.78 30.08
CA SER A 353 11.65 4.99 30.64
C SER A 353 10.52 5.95 31.03
N PHE A 354 10.49 6.30 32.32
CA PHE A 354 9.93 7.51 32.95
C PHE A 354 8.54 8.03 32.53
N TYR A 355 8.30 8.27 31.24
CA TYR A 355 7.08 8.82 30.65
C TYR A 355 5.82 8.01 31.00
N ARG A 356 5.85 6.67 30.98
CA ARG A 356 4.64 5.86 31.27
C ARG A 356 4.14 6.02 32.71
N ARG A 357 5.05 6.26 33.67
CA ARG A 357 4.74 6.48 35.10
C ARG A 357 4.21 7.88 35.38
N PHE A 358 4.66 8.89 34.62
CA PHE A 358 4.25 10.30 34.78
C PHE A 358 3.37 10.82 33.63
N ARG A 359 2.82 9.95 32.78
CA ARG A 359 2.08 10.31 31.55
C ARG A 359 0.94 11.29 31.79
N LEU A 360 0.17 11.09 32.86
CA LEU A 360 -0.90 11.99 33.27
C LEU A 360 -0.37 13.38 33.63
N TRP A 361 0.71 13.43 34.44
CA TRP A 361 1.35 14.68 34.85
C TRP A 361 1.98 15.42 33.68
N PHE A 362 2.58 14.70 32.73
CA PHE A 362 3.12 15.28 31.51
C PHE A 362 2.02 15.90 30.65
N HIS A 363 0.90 15.20 30.45
CA HIS A 363 -0.24 15.74 29.70
C HIS A 363 -0.93 16.91 30.42
N LEU A 364 -1.01 16.89 31.75
CA LEU A 364 -1.52 18.01 32.56
C LEU A 364 -0.61 19.23 32.47
N LEU A 365 0.72 19.05 32.58
CA LEU A 365 1.70 20.11 32.42
C LEU A 365 1.61 20.71 31.01
N MET A 366 1.55 19.87 29.98
CA MET A 366 1.39 20.32 28.60
C MET A 366 0.08 21.10 28.40
N PHE A 367 -1.03 20.62 28.97
CA PHE A 367 -2.30 21.32 28.94
C PHE A 367 -2.20 22.70 29.63
N LEU A 368 -1.58 22.77 30.80
CA LEU A 368 -1.37 24.04 31.53
C LEU A 368 -0.51 25.03 30.74
N VAL A 369 0.59 24.57 30.14
CA VAL A 369 1.49 25.42 29.34
C VAL A 369 0.76 25.95 28.11
N ILE A 370 0.07 25.09 27.34
CA ILE A 370 -0.66 25.53 26.14
C ILE A 370 -1.82 26.46 26.54
N THR A 371 -2.52 26.19 27.64
CA THR A 371 -3.60 27.07 28.13
C THR A 371 -3.07 28.40 28.63
N GLY A 372 -1.91 28.44 29.30
CA GLY A 372 -1.25 29.68 29.71
C GLY A 372 -0.83 30.54 28.51
N LEU A 373 -0.25 29.92 27.48
CA LEU A 373 0.06 30.59 26.21
C LEU A 373 -1.21 31.12 25.52
N MET A 374 -2.30 30.36 25.59
CA MET A 374 -3.58 30.77 25.01
C MET A 374 -4.20 31.96 25.76
N ILE A 375 -4.18 31.96 27.09
CA ILE A 375 -4.65 33.09 27.90
C ILE A 375 -3.85 34.35 27.55
N GLY A 376 -2.52 34.22 27.38
CA GLY A 376 -1.68 35.32 26.89
C GLY A 376 -2.11 35.81 25.50
N ALA A 377 -2.39 34.90 24.57
CA ALA A 377 -2.87 35.24 23.23
C ALA A 377 -4.25 35.93 23.25
N TRP A 378 -5.17 35.51 24.13
CA TRP A 378 -6.46 36.18 24.32
C TRP A 378 -6.30 37.61 24.85
N ILE A 379 -5.40 37.81 25.80
CA ILE A 379 -5.14 39.13 26.38
C ILE A 379 -4.50 40.07 25.35
N LEU A 380 -3.56 39.58 24.55
CA LEU A 380 -2.79 40.40 23.59
C LEU A 380 -3.52 40.65 22.26
N HIS A 381 -4.26 39.66 21.76
CA HIS A 381 -4.79 39.67 20.39
C HIS A 381 -6.32 39.53 20.30
N GLY A 382 -7.02 39.31 21.42
CA GLY A 382 -8.49 39.34 21.47
C GLY A 382 -9.16 38.46 20.40
N LYS A 383 -9.93 39.10 19.49
CA LYS A 383 -10.71 38.42 18.43
C LYS A 383 -9.84 37.74 17.35
N ASP A 384 -8.61 38.17 17.13
CA ASP A 384 -7.73 37.63 16.08
C ASP A 384 -7.17 36.24 16.45
N SER A 385 -7.34 35.82 17.70
CA SER A 385 -6.90 34.53 18.21
C SER A 385 -7.91 33.39 18.01
N LEU A 386 -9.03 33.61 17.29
CA LEU A 386 -10.11 32.63 17.14
C LEU A 386 -9.60 31.27 16.65
N VAL A 387 -8.70 31.26 15.68
CA VAL A 387 -8.18 29.99 15.14
C VAL A 387 -7.21 29.31 16.11
N LEU A 388 -6.35 30.10 16.78
CA LEU A 388 -5.50 29.56 17.84
C LEU A 388 -6.38 28.97 18.95
N SER A 389 -7.51 29.62 19.28
CA SER A 389 -8.48 29.18 20.28
C SER A 389 -9.14 27.85 19.89
N LEU A 390 -9.49 27.68 18.61
CA LEU A 390 -10.00 26.41 18.08
C LEU A 390 -8.93 25.32 18.11
N LEU A 391 -7.67 25.64 17.80
CA LEU A 391 -6.55 24.69 17.85
C LEU A 391 -6.23 24.28 19.29
N TRP A 392 -6.25 25.22 20.24
CA TRP A 392 -6.18 24.93 21.67
C TRP A 392 -7.35 24.06 22.12
N ALA A 393 -8.58 24.39 21.74
CA ALA A 393 -9.76 23.60 22.09
C ALA A 393 -9.63 22.17 21.54
N PHE A 394 -9.13 22.03 20.31
CA PHE A 394 -8.86 20.73 19.69
C PHE A 394 -7.78 19.92 20.41
N VAL A 395 -6.62 20.51 20.72
CA VAL A 395 -5.52 19.85 21.44
C VAL A 395 -5.97 19.48 22.86
N SER A 396 -6.71 20.36 23.51
CA SER A 396 -7.30 20.15 24.83
C SER A 396 -8.31 18.99 24.83
N LEU A 397 -9.21 18.96 23.84
CA LEU A 397 -10.14 17.84 23.62
C LEU A 397 -9.38 16.54 23.37
N LYS A 398 -8.31 16.55 22.57
CA LYS A 398 -7.48 15.37 22.32
C LYS A 398 -6.81 14.86 23.60
N LEU A 399 -6.23 15.74 24.40
CA LEU A 399 -5.60 15.39 25.69
C LEU A 399 -6.63 14.86 26.68
N MET A 400 -7.82 15.46 26.70
CA MET A 400 -8.94 15.02 27.53
C MET A 400 -9.42 13.63 27.10
N PHE A 401 -9.71 13.40 25.81
CA PHE A 401 -10.16 12.09 25.30
C PHE A 401 -9.10 10.98 25.39
N TYR A 402 -7.85 11.35 25.66
CA TYR A 402 -6.80 10.39 25.90
C TYR A 402 -6.88 9.73 27.29
N HIS A 403 -7.48 10.42 28.27
CA HIS A 403 -7.65 9.91 29.65
C HIS A 403 -9.11 9.66 30.01
N VAL A 404 -10.02 10.41 29.40
CA VAL A 404 -11.47 10.23 29.53
C VAL A 404 -11.93 9.32 28.41
N THR A 405 -12.42 8.13 28.76
CA THR A 405 -12.94 7.18 27.77
C THR A 405 -14.06 7.85 26.96
N THR A 406 -13.95 7.79 25.64
CA THR A 406 -14.93 8.34 24.68
C THR A 406 -16.38 7.89 24.91
N ARG A 407 -16.59 6.82 25.70
CA ARG A 407 -17.89 6.34 26.20
C ARG A 407 -18.74 7.42 26.89
N ILE A 408 -18.13 8.34 27.64
CA ILE A 408 -18.89 9.36 28.40
C ILE A 408 -19.58 10.34 27.45
N LEU A 409 -18.96 10.66 26.31
CA LEU A 409 -19.54 11.52 25.28
C LEU A 409 -20.36 10.73 24.25
N SER A 410 -19.89 9.55 23.83
CA SER A 410 -20.53 8.78 22.76
C SER A 410 -21.86 8.14 23.17
N LYS A 411 -22.05 7.80 24.46
CA LYS A 411 -23.33 7.27 24.96
C LYS A 411 -24.48 8.29 24.89
N PRO A 412 -24.38 9.51 25.45
CA PRO A 412 -25.46 10.50 25.36
C PRO A 412 -25.68 10.97 23.92
N LEU A 413 -24.62 11.16 23.13
CA LEU A 413 -24.75 11.49 21.72
C LEU A 413 -25.45 10.35 20.94
N GLY A 414 -25.10 9.10 21.24
CA GLY A 414 -25.73 7.92 20.69
C GLY A 414 -27.20 7.76 21.10
N MET A 415 -27.57 8.13 22.34
CA MET A 415 -28.97 8.18 22.79
C MET A 415 -29.75 9.28 22.07
N PHE A 416 -29.16 10.46 21.91
CA PHE A 416 -29.77 11.58 21.18
C PHE A 416 -30.01 11.22 19.70
N PHE A 417 -28.97 10.77 19.00
CA PHE A 417 -29.10 10.30 17.62
C PHE A 417 -30.02 9.08 17.53
N GLY A 418 -29.99 8.17 18.52
CA GLY A 418 -30.89 7.03 18.61
C GLY A 418 -32.36 7.44 18.74
N ALA A 419 -32.66 8.50 19.49
CA ALA A 419 -34.00 9.06 19.59
C ALA A 419 -34.46 9.68 18.25
N ILE A 420 -33.59 10.46 17.59
CA ILE A 420 -33.87 10.99 16.25
C ILE A 420 -34.08 9.86 15.25
N PHE A 421 -33.20 8.87 15.24
CA PHE A 421 -33.32 7.70 14.36
C PHE A 421 -34.61 6.94 14.64
N LYS A 422 -35.01 6.71 15.90
CA LYS A 422 -36.30 6.09 16.21
C LYS A 422 -37.48 6.83 15.58
N VAL A 423 -37.49 8.17 15.64
CA VAL A 423 -38.53 9.00 15.00
C VAL A 423 -38.48 8.87 13.47
N VAL A 424 -37.29 8.90 12.88
CA VAL A 424 -37.10 8.79 11.43
C VAL A 424 -37.42 7.37 10.90
N PHE A 425 -37.10 6.34 11.67
CA PHE A 425 -37.39 4.93 11.36
C PHE A 425 -38.85 4.55 11.65
N ALA A 426 -39.58 5.33 12.46
CA ALA A 426 -41.02 5.18 12.63
C ALA A 426 -41.82 5.60 11.38
N ILE A 427 -41.22 6.40 10.49
CA ILE A 427 -41.82 6.78 9.20
C ILE A 427 -41.73 5.59 8.23
N PRO A 428 -42.81 5.22 7.51
CA PRO A 428 -42.78 4.18 6.49
C PRO A 428 -41.67 4.41 5.46
N GLU A 429 -40.99 3.33 5.04
CA GLU A 429 -39.79 3.42 4.20
C GLU A 429 -40.01 4.19 2.89
N LYS A 430 -41.15 4.00 2.23
CA LYS A 430 -41.50 4.74 1.00
C LYS A 430 -41.61 6.24 1.24
N ILE A 431 -42.20 6.66 2.36
CA ILE A 431 -42.34 8.08 2.74
C ILE A 431 -40.99 8.63 3.17
N ARG A 432 -40.19 7.85 3.90
CA ARG A 432 -38.83 8.24 4.32
C ARG A 432 -37.90 8.47 3.12
N LEU A 433 -37.99 7.65 2.08
CA LEU A 433 -37.23 7.85 0.84
C LEU A 433 -37.66 9.13 0.11
N VAL A 434 -38.97 9.38 0.01
CA VAL A 434 -39.52 10.60 -0.63
C VAL A 434 -39.12 11.85 0.15
N LEU A 435 -39.30 11.88 1.47
CA LEU A 435 -38.85 12.99 2.33
C LEU A 435 -37.34 13.15 2.30
N GLY A 436 -36.60 12.03 2.25
CA GLY A 436 -35.15 12.00 2.15
C GLY A 436 -34.60 12.66 0.88
N VAL A 437 -35.39 12.76 -0.19
CA VAL A 437 -35.05 13.49 -1.42
C VAL A 437 -35.62 14.91 -1.40
N LEU A 438 -36.91 15.06 -1.04
CA LEU A 438 -37.60 16.35 -1.09
C LEU A 438 -37.03 17.39 -0.12
N LEU A 439 -36.64 16.99 1.10
CA LEU A 439 -36.10 17.92 2.08
C LEU A 439 -34.74 18.49 1.65
N PRO A 440 -33.74 17.67 1.24
CA PRO A 440 -32.48 18.18 0.70
C PRO A 440 -32.66 19.04 -0.55
N VAL A 441 -33.51 18.62 -1.49
CA VAL A 441 -33.76 19.40 -2.71
C VAL A 441 -34.44 20.73 -2.38
N GLY A 442 -35.46 20.71 -1.51
CA GLY A 442 -36.13 21.92 -1.03
C GLY A 442 -35.17 22.87 -0.30
N LEU A 443 -34.25 22.33 0.51
CA LEU A 443 -33.20 23.14 1.17
C LEU A 443 -32.28 23.79 0.14
N ILE A 444 -31.76 23.03 -0.84
CA ILE A 444 -30.88 23.57 -1.88
C ILE A 444 -31.59 24.67 -2.67
N VAL A 445 -32.81 24.41 -3.15
CA VAL A 445 -33.59 25.39 -3.94
C VAL A 445 -33.91 26.63 -3.11
N SER A 446 -34.41 26.46 -1.88
CA SER A 446 -34.77 27.59 -1.02
C SER A 446 -33.57 28.47 -0.67
N VAL A 447 -32.43 27.87 -0.30
CA VAL A 447 -31.21 28.62 0.02
C VAL A 447 -30.69 29.36 -1.21
N THR A 448 -30.62 28.69 -2.37
CA THR A 448 -30.15 29.31 -3.63
C THR A 448 -31.01 30.53 -4.01
N LEU A 449 -32.32 30.49 -3.77
CA LEU A 449 -33.25 31.59 -4.07
C LEU A 449 -33.27 32.68 -2.98
N ALA A 450 -33.08 32.31 -1.72
CA ALA A 450 -33.20 33.22 -0.57
C ALA A 450 -31.92 34.02 -0.28
N LEU A 451 -30.76 33.56 -0.74
CA LEU A 451 -29.49 34.27 -0.52
C LEU A 451 -29.52 35.68 -1.15
N PRO A 452 -29.07 36.72 -0.41
CA PRO A 452 -29.04 38.07 -0.93
C PRO A 452 -28.14 38.17 -2.18
N ILE A 453 -28.56 39.02 -3.12
CA ILE A 453 -27.76 39.35 -4.30
C ILE A 453 -26.72 40.37 -3.86
N GLN A 454 -25.45 40.15 -4.21
CA GLN A 454 -24.41 41.18 -4.10
C GLN A 454 -24.30 41.86 -5.48
N GLU A 455 -24.48 43.18 -5.52
CA GLU A 455 -24.34 43.95 -6.75
C GLU A 455 -22.91 43.76 -7.33
N GLY A 456 -22.82 43.43 -8.62
CA GLY A 456 -21.56 43.26 -9.34
C GLY A 456 -20.90 41.86 -9.28
N HIS A 457 -21.44 40.89 -8.54
CA HIS A 457 -20.81 39.56 -8.39
C HIS A 457 -21.67 38.36 -8.86
N SER A 458 -23.01 38.44 -8.80
CA SER A 458 -23.87 37.34 -9.29
C SER A 458 -25.29 37.80 -9.55
N THR A 459 -25.91 37.35 -10.64
CA THR A 459 -27.35 37.55 -10.87
C THR A 459 -28.15 36.35 -10.37
N ARG A 460 -29.43 36.56 -10.02
CA ARG A 460 -30.35 35.43 -9.71
C ARG A 460 -30.44 34.43 -10.86
N MET A 461 -30.31 34.92 -12.10
CA MET A 461 -30.34 34.08 -13.29
C MET A 461 -29.12 33.14 -13.34
N ASP A 462 -27.94 33.61 -12.97
CA ASP A 462 -26.73 32.76 -12.95
C ASP A 462 -26.82 31.66 -11.90
N ARG A 463 -27.36 31.97 -10.72
CA ARG A 463 -27.61 30.96 -9.66
C ARG A 463 -28.67 29.94 -10.09
N LEU A 464 -29.72 30.37 -10.80
CA LEU A 464 -30.73 29.48 -11.38
C LEU A 464 -30.15 28.59 -12.49
N ARG A 465 -29.23 29.10 -13.31
CA ARG A 465 -28.49 28.30 -14.30
C ARG A 465 -27.66 27.22 -13.61
N SER A 466 -26.93 27.56 -12.55
CA SER A 466 -26.21 26.58 -11.74
C SER A 466 -27.15 25.52 -11.14
N LEU A 467 -28.30 25.93 -10.59
CA LEU A 467 -29.30 24.98 -10.07
C LEU A 467 -29.80 24.02 -11.17
N LEU A 468 -30.08 24.54 -12.36
CA LEU A 468 -30.45 23.73 -13.53
C LEU A 468 -29.32 22.78 -13.94
N GLY A 469 -28.06 23.25 -13.91
CA GLY A 469 -26.88 22.44 -14.17
C GLY A 469 -26.76 21.25 -13.22
N LEU A 470 -26.99 21.44 -11.93
CA LEU A 470 -26.96 20.36 -10.95
C LEU A 470 -27.98 19.27 -11.28
N VAL A 471 -29.21 19.67 -11.64
CA VAL A 471 -30.28 18.74 -12.04
C VAL A 471 -29.90 17.99 -13.31
N ILE A 472 -29.35 18.67 -14.32
CA ILE A 472 -28.95 18.06 -15.58
C ILE A 472 -27.77 17.09 -15.38
N PHE A 473 -26.77 17.44 -14.58
CA PHE A 473 -25.63 16.54 -14.29
C PHE A 473 -26.09 15.27 -13.59
N ILE A 474 -26.99 15.37 -12.60
CA ILE A 474 -27.63 14.21 -11.98
C ILE A 474 -28.43 13.40 -13.02
N GLY A 475 -29.16 14.06 -13.90
CA GLY A 475 -29.90 13.42 -14.99
C GLY A 475 -29.01 12.65 -15.98
N VAL A 476 -27.86 13.22 -16.37
CA VAL A 476 -26.86 12.58 -17.24
C VAL A 476 -26.23 11.37 -16.55
N LEU A 477 -25.90 11.47 -15.27
CA LEU A 477 -25.37 10.34 -14.49
C LEU A 477 -26.40 9.22 -14.33
N PHE A 478 -27.68 9.56 -14.13
CA PHE A 478 -28.77 8.59 -14.12
C PHE A 478 -28.94 7.91 -15.49
N ALA A 479 -28.92 8.69 -16.58
CA ALA A 479 -29.07 8.17 -17.93
C ALA A 479 -27.93 7.22 -18.33
N THR A 480 -26.71 7.54 -17.90
CA THR A 480 -25.50 6.78 -18.22
C THR A 480 -25.12 5.71 -17.16
N SER A 481 -25.96 5.53 -16.14
CA SER A 481 -25.76 4.53 -15.09
C SER A 481 -25.79 3.11 -15.65
N ASN A 482 -24.87 2.27 -15.19
CA ASN A 482 -24.81 0.85 -15.57
C ASN A 482 -26.05 0.06 -15.13
N ASN A 483 -26.63 0.40 -13.96
CA ASN A 483 -27.86 -0.23 -13.48
C ASN A 483 -28.73 0.72 -12.64
N ARG A 484 -29.69 1.35 -13.29
CA ARG A 484 -30.56 2.40 -12.70
C ARG A 484 -31.40 1.92 -11.51
N LYS A 485 -31.69 0.61 -11.41
CA LYS A 485 -32.51 0.04 -10.33
C LYS A 485 -31.75 -0.12 -9.02
N LEU A 486 -30.42 -0.25 -9.10
CA LEU A 486 -29.56 -0.49 -7.93
C LEU A 486 -28.91 0.78 -7.37
N ILE A 487 -29.25 1.96 -7.90
CA ILE A 487 -28.67 3.23 -7.44
C ILE A 487 -28.98 3.43 -5.94
N PRO A 488 -27.94 3.54 -5.08
CA PRO A 488 -28.15 3.77 -3.66
C PRO A 488 -28.49 5.25 -3.42
N TRP A 489 -29.78 5.59 -3.54
CA TRP A 489 -30.28 6.96 -3.42
C TRP A 489 -29.92 7.64 -2.11
N ARG A 490 -29.78 6.88 -1.01
CA ARG A 490 -29.25 7.39 0.25
C ARG A 490 -27.84 7.98 0.08
N THR A 491 -26.93 7.23 -0.53
CA THR A 491 -25.54 7.65 -0.76
C THR A 491 -25.49 8.88 -1.66
N VAL A 492 -26.26 8.86 -2.74
CA VAL A 492 -26.34 9.97 -3.71
C VAL A 492 -26.83 11.25 -3.04
N VAL A 493 -28.00 11.22 -2.42
CA VAL A 493 -28.65 12.42 -1.89
C VAL A 493 -27.86 12.99 -0.72
N VAL A 494 -27.36 12.12 0.17
CA VAL A 494 -26.52 12.55 1.29
C VAL A 494 -25.20 13.12 0.77
N GLY A 495 -24.58 12.54 -0.25
CA GLY A 495 -23.34 13.07 -0.81
C GLY A 495 -23.51 14.46 -1.43
N VAL A 496 -24.55 14.67 -2.24
CA VAL A 496 -24.88 15.99 -2.82
C VAL A 496 -25.24 16.99 -1.72
N LEU A 497 -26.01 16.57 -0.72
CA LEU A 497 -26.35 17.42 0.43
C LEU A 497 -25.11 17.81 1.24
N LEU A 498 -24.21 16.86 1.53
CA LEU A 498 -22.98 17.13 2.26
C LEU A 498 -22.09 18.11 1.50
N GLN A 499 -21.95 17.91 0.19
CA GLN A 499 -21.24 18.85 -0.68
C GLN A 499 -21.85 20.26 -0.61
N PHE A 500 -23.18 20.37 -0.69
CA PHE A 500 -23.89 21.65 -0.58
C PHE A 500 -23.72 22.30 0.79
N LEU A 501 -23.87 21.55 1.88
CA LEU A 501 -23.72 22.04 3.25
C LEU A 501 -22.29 22.49 3.55
N LEU A 502 -21.28 21.77 3.02
CA LEU A 502 -19.87 22.17 3.11
C LEU A 502 -19.63 23.47 2.36
N GLY A 503 -20.13 23.59 1.13
CA GLY A 503 -20.07 24.83 0.36
C GLY A 503 -20.73 26.00 1.09
N LEU A 504 -21.93 25.78 1.66
CA LEU A 504 -22.68 26.80 2.42
C LEU A 504 -21.90 27.24 3.67
N PHE A 505 -21.35 26.28 4.42
CA PHE A 505 -20.54 26.55 5.59
C PHE A 505 -19.33 27.41 5.23
N ILE A 506 -18.57 27.05 4.20
CA ILE A 506 -17.30 27.70 3.88
C ILE A 506 -17.50 29.05 3.18
N LEU A 507 -18.45 29.14 2.24
CA LEU A 507 -18.63 30.33 1.39
C LEU A 507 -19.58 31.37 2.00
N LYS A 508 -20.43 31.01 2.96
CA LYS A 508 -21.44 31.93 3.51
C LYS A 508 -21.34 32.19 5.01
N THR A 509 -20.61 31.38 5.78
CA THR A 509 -20.43 31.65 7.22
C THR A 509 -19.06 32.29 7.47
N SER A 510 -19.00 33.26 8.39
CA SER A 510 -17.73 33.88 8.79
C SER A 510 -16.78 32.84 9.40
N VAL A 511 -17.31 31.95 10.24
CA VAL A 511 -16.53 30.88 10.87
C VAL A 511 -15.89 29.94 9.84
N GLY A 512 -16.66 29.51 8.84
CA GLY A 512 -16.13 28.65 7.77
C GLY A 512 -15.08 29.36 6.93
N TYR A 513 -15.32 30.63 6.59
CA TYR A 513 -14.37 31.48 5.87
C TYR A 513 -13.05 31.64 6.66
N ASP A 514 -13.12 31.97 7.94
CA ASP A 514 -11.94 32.21 8.80
C ASP A 514 -11.10 30.93 8.97
N ILE A 515 -11.75 29.78 9.17
CA ILE A 515 -11.06 28.48 9.29
C ILE A 515 -10.31 28.13 8.01
N PHE A 516 -10.97 28.23 6.85
CA PHE A 516 -10.35 27.87 5.57
C PHE A 516 -9.34 28.91 5.08
N SER A 517 -9.54 30.19 5.41
CA SER A 517 -8.57 31.25 5.16
C SER A 517 -7.30 31.04 5.99
N TRP A 518 -7.42 30.69 7.27
CA TRP A 518 -6.27 30.32 8.09
C TRP A 518 -5.57 29.07 7.57
N LEU A 519 -6.31 28.03 7.21
CA LEU A 519 -5.75 26.80 6.66
C LEU A 519 -4.97 27.08 5.36
N SER A 520 -5.55 27.91 4.50
CA SER A 520 -4.91 28.43 3.29
C SER A 520 -3.62 29.20 3.61
N ASN A 521 -3.64 30.12 4.56
CA ASN A 521 -2.44 30.87 4.98
C ASN A 521 -1.36 29.96 5.56
N MET A 522 -1.74 28.91 6.29
CA MET A 522 -0.79 27.91 6.78
C MET A 522 -0.16 27.12 5.63
N CYS A 523 -0.95 26.67 4.67
CA CYS A 523 -0.44 26.02 3.45
C CYS A 523 0.54 26.94 2.72
N SER A 524 0.18 28.20 2.47
CA SER A 524 1.04 29.22 1.82
C SER A 524 2.33 29.50 2.59
N THR A 525 2.24 29.63 3.93
CA THR A 525 3.41 29.85 4.80
C THR A 525 4.37 28.66 4.74
N LEU A 526 3.82 27.44 4.70
CA LEU A 526 4.60 26.22 4.61
C LEU A 526 5.39 26.14 3.29
N LEU A 527 4.92 26.80 2.22
CA LEU A 527 5.63 26.89 0.93
C LEU A 527 6.84 27.82 1.00
N HIS A 528 6.74 28.88 1.80
CA HIS A 528 7.87 29.79 1.97
C HIS A 528 9.09 29.07 2.60
N PHE A 529 8.87 28.02 3.39
CA PHE A 529 9.98 27.20 3.91
C PHE A 529 10.65 26.34 2.84
N SER A 530 9.94 25.86 1.81
CA SER A 530 10.59 25.11 0.72
C SER A 530 11.56 25.99 -0.07
N LYS A 531 11.29 27.31 -0.13
CA LYS A 531 12.17 28.29 -0.77
C LYS A 531 13.52 28.41 -0.06
N SER A 532 13.56 28.29 1.26
CA SER A 532 14.82 28.27 2.02
C SER A 532 15.66 27.04 1.65
N GLY A 533 15.02 25.88 1.50
CA GLY A 533 15.70 24.66 1.03
C GLY A 533 16.24 24.81 -0.39
N LEU A 534 15.47 25.44 -1.28
CA LEU A 534 15.91 25.71 -2.65
C LEU A 534 17.07 26.71 -2.71
N SER A 535 16.98 27.84 -1.99
CA SER A 535 18.04 28.85 -1.95
C SER A 535 19.38 28.25 -1.49
N PHE A 536 19.34 27.34 -0.52
CA PHE A 536 20.52 26.60 -0.07
C PHE A 536 21.12 25.70 -1.17
N VAL A 537 20.28 25.03 -1.98
CA VAL A 537 20.74 24.11 -3.04
C VAL A 537 21.21 24.87 -4.29
N THR A 538 20.61 26.03 -4.57
CA THR A 538 20.94 26.85 -5.74
C THR A 538 21.56 28.18 -5.30
N ASN A 539 20.75 29.22 -5.15
CA ASN A 539 21.05 30.53 -4.55
C ASN A 539 19.74 31.33 -4.42
N ASP A 540 19.78 32.48 -3.74
CA ASP A 540 18.60 33.33 -3.56
C ASP A 540 18.02 33.84 -4.89
N ASP A 541 18.85 34.13 -5.89
CA ASP A 541 18.39 34.61 -7.19
C ASP A 541 17.51 33.55 -7.88
N ILE A 542 17.98 32.31 -7.99
CA ILE A 542 17.24 31.20 -8.59
C ILE A 542 15.99 30.86 -7.77
N ALA A 543 16.07 30.94 -6.44
CA ALA A 543 14.92 30.71 -5.58
C ALA A 543 13.81 31.78 -5.76
N ASN A 544 14.16 32.97 -6.23
CA ASN A 544 13.23 34.05 -6.55
C ASN A 544 12.72 34.02 -7.99
N ILE A 545 13.31 33.21 -8.87
CA ILE A 545 12.86 33.07 -10.25
C ILE A 545 11.50 32.36 -10.27
N GLY A 546 10.47 33.03 -10.81
CA GLY A 546 9.09 32.53 -10.94
C GLY A 546 8.89 31.41 -11.97
N ILE A 547 9.92 30.62 -12.28
CA ILE A 547 9.84 29.51 -13.24
C ILE A 547 9.25 28.29 -12.53
N PHE A 548 8.38 27.56 -13.22
CA PHE A 548 7.73 26.34 -12.75
C PHE A 548 8.70 25.36 -12.06
N VAL A 549 9.82 25.03 -12.70
CA VAL A 549 10.80 24.07 -12.19
C VAL A 549 11.36 24.45 -10.82
N PHE A 550 11.65 25.72 -10.60
CA PHE A 550 12.26 26.21 -9.37
C PHE A 550 11.21 26.55 -8.30
N THR A 551 9.98 26.88 -8.66
CA THR A 551 8.94 27.25 -7.67
C THR A 551 8.08 26.08 -7.22
N VAL A 552 7.75 25.17 -8.14
CA VAL A 552 6.76 24.11 -7.91
C VAL A 552 7.42 22.82 -7.44
N LEU A 553 8.46 22.34 -8.12
CA LEU A 553 9.02 21.02 -7.83
C LEU A 553 9.63 20.90 -6.42
N PRO A 554 10.41 21.88 -5.91
CA PRO A 554 10.94 21.82 -4.55
C PRO A 554 9.82 21.81 -3.49
N ALA A 555 8.73 22.51 -3.77
CA ALA A 555 7.58 22.57 -2.87
C ALA A 555 6.84 21.22 -2.81
N VAL A 556 6.73 20.50 -3.93
CA VAL A 556 6.20 19.12 -4.00
C VAL A 556 7.09 18.17 -3.16
N ILE A 557 8.41 18.26 -3.30
CA ILE A 557 9.37 17.41 -2.55
C ILE A 557 9.24 17.65 -1.05
N PHE A 558 9.25 18.91 -0.64
CA PHE A 558 9.13 19.29 0.77
C PHE A 558 7.80 18.85 1.39
N PHE A 559 6.70 19.02 0.66
CA PHE A 559 5.38 18.62 1.16
C PHE A 559 5.25 17.09 1.26
N ALA A 560 5.80 16.33 0.31
CA ALA A 560 5.82 14.86 0.38
C ALA A 560 6.56 14.37 1.64
N ALA A 561 7.69 15.00 1.99
CA ALA A 561 8.41 14.72 3.24
C ALA A 561 7.53 14.97 4.48
N ILE A 562 6.81 16.10 4.52
CA ILE A 562 5.92 16.44 5.64
C ILE A 562 4.73 15.48 5.75
N VAL A 563 4.08 15.17 4.63
CA VAL A 563 2.97 14.20 4.64
C VAL A 563 3.43 12.87 5.18
N LYS A 564 4.64 12.43 4.81
CA LYS A 564 5.19 11.16 5.29
C LYS A 564 5.54 11.19 6.77
N VAL A 565 6.03 12.32 7.27
CA VAL A 565 6.20 12.56 8.71
C VAL A 565 4.85 12.53 9.45
N VAL A 566 3.82 13.21 8.94
CA VAL A 566 2.48 13.21 9.55
C VAL A 566 1.86 11.81 9.54
N TYR A 567 2.18 11.01 8.52
CA TYR A 567 1.83 9.60 8.43
C TYR A 567 2.55 8.76 9.50
N TYR A 568 3.87 8.96 9.66
CA TYR A 568 4.67 8.30 10.69
C TYR A 568 4.17 8.63 12.11
N LEU A 569 3.79 9.89 12.37
CA LEU A 569 3.25 10.34 13.65
C LEU A 569 1.82 9.85 13.95
N GLY A 570 1.17 9.13 13.02
CA GLY A 570 -0.19 8.63 13.18
C GLY A 570 -1.28 9.68 12.97
N GLY A 571 -0.92 10.91 12.59
CA GLY A 571 -1.85 12.03 12.42
C GLY A 571 -2.77 11.83 11.22
N MET A 572 -2.20 11.35 10.12
CA MET A 572 -2.92 11.15 8.87
C MET A 572 -4.00 10.08 9.00
N GLN A 573 -3.63 8.94 9.59
CA GLN A 573 -4.53 7.82 9.85
C GLN A 573 -5.66 8.24 10.78
N TRP A 574 -5.37 9.12 11.76
CA TRP A 574 -6.41 9.66 12.65
C TRP A 574 -7.44 10.50 11.88
N ILE A 575 -7.00 11.45 11.05
CA ILE A 575 -7.90 12.32 10.27
C ILE A 575 -8.72 11.47 9.29
N VAL A 576 -8.06 10.62 8.51
CA VAL A 576 -8.71 9.78 7.50
C VAL A 576 -9.72 8.82 8.15
N ARG A 577 -9.39 8.16 9.27
CA ARG A 577 -10.35 7.28 9.96
C ARG A 577 -11.61 8.03 10.40
N LYS A 578 -11.47 9.26 10.91
CA LYS A 578 -12.62 10.06 11.36
C LYS A 578 -13.49 10.50 10.19
N PHE A 579 -12.87 10.96 9.12
CA PHE A 579 -13.60 11.44 7.95
C PHE A 579 -14.25 10.28 7.18
N ALA A 580 -13.55 9.14 7.03
CA ALA A 580 -14.12 7.91 6.50
C ALA A 580 -15.28 7.38 7.36
N TRP A 581 -15.16 7.43 8.70
CA TRP A 581 -16.24 7.03 9.61
C TRP A 581 -17.49 7.88 9.43
N LEU A 582 -17.32 9.19 9.23
CA LEU A 582 -18.43 10.10 8.92
C LEU A 582 -19.13 9.69 7.61
N MET A 583 -18.36 9.41 6.55
CA MET A 583 -18.89 8.98 5.25
C MET A 583 -19.64 7.65 5.35
N VAL A 584 -19.04 6.62 5.96
CA VAL A 584 -19.69 5.31 6.17
C VAL A 584 -20.99 5.47 6.94
N ARG A 585 -21.01 6.29 8.02
CA ARG A 585 -22.20 6.44 8.86
C ARG A 585 -23.33 7.17 8.16
N LEU A 586 -23.02 8.24 7.43
CA LEU A 586 -24.00 9.09 6.77
C LEU A 586 -24.46 8.49 5.43
N MET A 587 -23.50 8.19 4.54
CA MET A 587 -23.74 7.77 3.16
C MET A 587 -23.99 6.27 3.00
N GLY A 588 -23.57 5.44 3.96
CA GLY A 588 -23.74 3.98 3.89
C GLY A 588 -22.79 3.27 2.92
N THR A 589 -21.69 3.94 2.56
CA THR A 589 -20.60 3.41 1.74
C THR A 589 -19.77 2.37 2.49
N SER A 590 -18.95 1.61 1.77
CA SER A 590 -18.02 0.66 2.37
C SER A 590 -16.88 1.37 3.10
N GLY A 591 -16.22 0.66 4.03
CA GLY A 591 -15.08 1.19 4.76
C GLY A 591 -13.91 1.56 3.85
N ALA A 592 -13.57 0.66 2.92
CA ALA A 592 -12.42 0.84 2.04
C ALA A 592 -12.59 2.04 1.10
N GLU A 593 -13.72 2.15 0.40
CA GLU A 593 -13.94 3.28 -0.52
C GLU A 593 -14.03 4.62 0.23
N SER A 594 -14.57 4.61 1.46
CA SER A 594 -14.66 5.81 2.29
C SER A 594 -13.29 6.24 2.81
N VAL A 595 -12.39 5.30 3.08
CA VAL A 595 -11.00 5.60 3.47
C VAL A 595 -10.24 6.23 2.31
N VAL A 596 -10.36 5.65 1.10
CA VAL A 596 -9.71 6.21 -0.10
C VAL A 596 -10.23 7.61 -0.39
N ALA A 597 -11.56 7.79 -0.40
CA ALA A 597 -12.17 9.10 -0.64
C ALA A 597 -11.80 10.13 0.45
N ALA A 598 -11.74 9.72 1.71
CA ALA A 598 -11.33 10.62 2.79
C ALA A 598 -9.84 11.01 2.73
N ALA A 599 -8.99 10.15 2.16
CA ALA A 599 -7.56 10.38 2.04
C ALA A 599 -7.17 11.16 0.78
N SER A 600 -7.98 11.09 -0.28
CA SER A 600 -7.64 11.65 -1.61
C SER A 600 -7.40 13.17 -1.67
N PRO A 601 -7.93 14.03 -0.77
CA PRO A 601 -7.53 15.45 -0.73
C PRO A 601 -6.12 15.70 -0.20
N PHE A 602 -5.59 14.75 0.57
CA PHE A 602 -4.33 14.90 1.28
C PHE A 602 -3.21 14.15 0.59
N VAL A 603 -3.53 12.99 0.03
CA VAL A 603 -2.58 12.05 -0.60
C VAL A 603 -3.00 11.80 -2.05
N GLY A 604 -2.02 11.58 -2.93
CA GLY A 604 -2.27 11.37 -4.36
C GLY A 604 -3.17 10.16 -4.68
N MET A 605 -3.68 10.13 -5.92
CA MET A 605 -4.64 9.13 -6.40
C MET A 605 -4.14 7.67 -6.37
N GLY A 606 -2.82 7.44 -6.40
CA GLY A 606 -2.22 6.11 -6.19
C GLY A 606 -2.00 5.79 -4.71
N GLU A 607 -1.42 6.75 -3.98
CA GLU A 607 -1.03 6.57 -2.57
C GLU A 607 -2.24 6.44 -1.62
N SER A 608 -3.35 7.12 -1.90
CA SER A 608 -4.59 6.97 -1.13
C SER A 608 -5.12 5.53 -1.11
N SER A 609 -4.77 4.72 -2.11
CA SER A 609 -5.17 3.31 -2.20
C SER A 609 -4.24 2.36 -1.43
N LEU A 610 -3.02 2.80 -1.07
CA LEU A 610 -2.14 2.03 -0.16
C LEU A 610 -2.78 1.84 1.23
N LEU A 611 -3.64 2.78 1.63
CA LEU A 611 -4.38 2.72 2.89
C LEU A 611 -5.36 1.54 2.98
N ILE A 612 -5.66 0.91 1.85
CA ILE A 612 -6.58 -0.21 1.76
C ILE A 612 -5.95 -1.40 1.04
N LEU A 613 -4.62 -1.46 0.99
CA LEU A 613 -3.85 -2.46 0.23
C LEU A 613 -4.35 -3.91 0.46
N PRO A 614 -4.61 -4.38 1.69
CA PRO A 614 -5.10 -5.75 1.93
C PRO A 614 -6.52 -6.01 1.39
N PHE A 615 -7.30 -4.97 1.16
CA PHE A 615 -8.67 -5.07 0.65
C PHE A 615 -8.74 -4.89 -0.87
N LEU A 616 -7.69 -4.36 -1.50
CA LEU A 616 -7.73 -3.92 -2.90
C LEU A 616 -8.11 -5.06 -3.87
N GLU A 617 -7.62 -6.28 -3.61
CA GLU A 617 -7.94 -7.46 -4.43
C GLU A 617 -9.38 -7.95 -4.25
N THR A 618 -9.96 -7.74 -3.08
CA THR A 618 -11.31 -8.22 -2.72
C THR A 618 -12.41 -7.20 -2.96
N LEU A 619 -12.06 -5.96 -3.35
CA LEU A 619 -13.04 -4.91 -3.64
C LEU A 619 -13.99 -5.29 -4.77
N THR A 620 -15.26 -4.90 -4.63
CA THR A 620 -16.19 -5.00 -5.75
C THR A 620 -15.80 -4.04 -6.88
N ARG A 621 -16.31 -4.25 -8.10
CA ARG A 621 -16.09 -3.32 -9.23
C ARG A 621 -16.62 -1.91 -8.94
N SER A 622 -17.70 -1.79 -8.14
CA SER A 622 -18.22 -0.49 -7.69
C SER A 622 -17.27 0.19 -6.71
N GLU A 623 -16.70 -0.55 -5.75
CA GLU A 623 -15.69 -0.02 -4.83
C GLU A 623 -14.42 0.41 -5.56
N LEU A 624 -13.94 -0.36 -6.54
CA LEU A 624 -12.81 0.03 -7.39
C LEU A 624 -13.11 1.29 -8.20
N HIS A 625 -14.27 1.36 -8.85
CA HIS A 625 -14.69 2.56 -9.58
C HIS A 625 -14.76 3.79 -8.66
N SER A 626 -15.22 3.61 -7.42
CA SER A 626 -15.30 4.64 -6.37
C SER A 626 -13.92 5.12 -5.91
N ALA A 627 -13.00 4.20 -5.66
CA ALA A 627 -11.61 4.51 -5.33
C ALA A 627 -10.93 5.31 -6.46
N MET A 628 -11.11 4.87 -7.71
CA MET A 628 -10.56 5.56 -8.87
C MET A 628 -11.16 6.96 -9.05
N THR A 629 -12.49 7.06 -9.02
CA THR A 629 -13.24 8.32 -9.16
C THR A 629 -12.82 9.33 -8.09
N SER A 630 -12.65 8.88 -6.84
CA SER A 630 -12.22 9.75 -5.74
C SER A 630 -10.84 10.35 -5.98
N GLY A 631 -9.91 9.57 -6.54
CA GLY A 631 -8.59 10.05 -6.95
C GLY A 631 -8.63 11.08 -8.08
N PHE A 632 -9.53 10.91 -9.06
CA PHE A 632 -9.71 11.87 -10.16
C PHE A 632 -10.48 13.14 -9.76
N ALA A 633 -11.38 13.03 -8.78
CA ALA A 633 -12.23 14.13 -8.31
C ALA A 633 -11.48 15.15 -7.43
N THR A 634 -10.33 14.77 -6.87
CA THR A 634 -9.53 15.62 -5.98
C THR A 634 -8.12 15.84 -6.53
N ILE A 635 -7.39 16.74 -5.89
CA ILE A 635 -5.93 16.89 -6.06
C ILE A 635 -5.23 16.48 -4.77
N SER A 636 -3.96 16.10 -4.89
CA SER A 636 -3.11 15.79 -3.74
C SER A 636 -2.71 17.07 -3.01
N GLY A 637 -2.57 16.99 -1.69
CA GLY A 637 -2.00 18.08 -0.90
C GLY A 637 -0.59 18.48 -1.36
N SER A 638 0.20 17.53 -1.88
CA SER A 638 1.55 17.81 -2.41
C SER A 638 1.54 18.71 -3.64
N VAL A 639 0.47 18.66 -4.41
CA VAL A 639 0.30 19.41 -5.66
C VAL A 639 -0.52 20.69 -5.41
N LEU A 640 -1.39 20.70 -4.40
CA LEU A 640 -2.14 21.89 -3.96
C LEU A 640 -1.22 23.10 -3.78
N VAL A 641 -0.12 22.87 -3.08
CA VAL A 641 1.01 23.78 -2.90
C VAL A 641 1.49 24.43 -4.19
N ALA A 642 1.63 23.65 -5.27
CA ALA A 642 2.11 24.14 -6.54
C ALA A 642 1.17 25.18 -7.16
N PHE A 643 -0.14 24.94 -7.08
CA PHE A 643 -1.14 25.86 -7.62
C PHE A 643 -1.20 27.16 -6.82
N ILE A 644 -1.02 27.08 -5.51
CA ILE A 644 -0.90 28.27 -4.66
C ILE A 644 0.31 29.11 -5.10
N SER A 645 1.45 28.48 -5.39
CA SER A 645 2.63 29.17 -5.94
C SER A 645 2.36 29.80 -7.32
N MET A 646 1.43 29.26 -8.10
CA MET A 646 0.94 29.86 -9.35
C MET A 646 -0.03 31.03 -9.13
N LYS A 647 -0.22 31.50 -7.88
CA LYS A 647 -1.19 32.55 -7.50
C LYS A 647 -2.65 32.14 -7.67
N VAL A 648 -2.95 30.84 -7.66
CA VAL A 648 -4.33 30.35 -7.58
C VAL A 648 -4.84 30.56 -6.15
N ASP A 649 -6.10 30.98 -6.01
CA ASP A 649 -6.69 31.20 -4.69
C ASP A 649 -6.75 29.89 -3.88
N ALA A 650 -5.92 29.84 -2.84
CA ALA A 650 -5.73 28.69 -1.97
C ALA A 650 -7.01 28.31 -1.21
N GLN A 651 -7.81 29.29 -0.79
CA GLN A 651 -9.06 29.04 -0.08
C GLN A 651 -10.07 28.31 -0.97
N THR A 652 -10.29 28.80 -2.19
CA THR A 652 -11.17 28.18 -3.19
C THR A 652 -10.69 26.76 -3.54
N LEU A 653 -9.39 26.58 -3.71
CA LEU A 653 -8.79 25.30 -4.09
C LEU A 653 -8.97 24.23 -2.98
N ILE A 654 -8.70 24.57 -1.71
CA ILE A 654 -8.91 23.67 -0.57
C ILE A 654 -10.40 23.34 -0.41
N THR A 655 -11.26 24.35 -0.56
CA THR A 655 -12.73 24.19 -0.48
C THR A 655 -13.22 23.21 -1.54
N SER A 656 -12.75 23.35 -2.78
CA SER A 656 -13.08 22.45 -3.88
C SER A 656 -12.68 21.00 -3.58
N CYS A 657 -11.46 20.78 -3.06
CA CYS A 657 -10.99 19.43 -2.71
C CYS A 657 -11.90 18.74 -1.70
N VAL A 658 -12.28 19.45 -0.63
CA VAL A 658 -13.10 18.88 0.45
C VAL A 658 -14.53 18.64 -0.03
N MET A 659 -15.08 19.52 -0.87
CA MET A 659 -16.41 19.35 -1.47
C MET A 659 -16.47 18.15 -2.43
N SER A 660 -15.39 17.88 -3.16
CA SER A 660 -15.33 16.78 -4.13
C SER A 660 -15.30 15.39 -3.49
N VAL A 661 -14.97 15.24 -2.20
CA VAL A 661 -14.94 13.94 -1.52
C VAL A 661 -16.31 13.25 -1.47
N PRO A 662 -17.36 13.83 -0.84
CA PRO A 662 -18.69 13.22 -0.82
C PRO A 662 -19.32 13.18 -2.22
N CYS A 663 -18.96 14.13 -3.10
CA CYS A 663 -19.46 14.18 -4.47
C CYS A 663 -18.94 13.02 -5.32
N GLY A 664 -17.63 12.74 -5.28
CA GLY A 664 -17.01 11.66 -6.03
C GLY A 664 -17.61 10.30 -5.68
N LEU A 665 -17.85 10.04 -4.40
CA LEU A 665 -18.56 8.84 -3.93
C LEU A 665 -19.99 8.76 -4.46
N ALA A 666 -20.76 9.86 -4.38
CA ALA A 666 -22.14 9.91 -4.86
C ALA A 666 -22.24 9.67 -6.37
N ILE A 667 -21.40 10.34 -7.16
CA ILE A 667 -21.34 10.21 -8.62
C ILE A 667 -20.92 8.81 -9.02
N SER A 668 -19.87 8.28 -8.40
CA SER A 668 -19.40 6.92 -8.66
C SER A 668 -20.50 5.89 -8.41
N LYS A 669 -21.20 5.97 -7.26
CA LYS A 669 -22.29 5.05 -6.92
C LYS A 669 -23.54 5.24 -7.78
N MET A 670 -23.73 6.40 -8.40
CA MET A 670 -24.78 6.58 -9.39
C MET A 670 -24.40 5.96 -10.74
N ARG A 671 -23.17 6.19 -11.20
CA ARG A 671 -22.67 5.67 -12.49
C ARG A 671 -22.47 4.16 -12.47
N TYR A 672 -21.88 3.65 -11.40
CA TYR A 672 -21.55 2.25 -11.19
C TYR A 672 -22.05 1.76 -9.83
N PRO A 673 -23.37 1.50 -9.70
CA PRO A 673 -23.98 1.09 -8.42
C PRO A 673 -23.43 -0.23 -7.89
N GLU A 674 -23.58 -0.42 -6.58
CA GLU A 674 -23.13 -1.62 -5.89
C GLU A 674 -23.94 -2.85 -6.33
N THR A 675 -23.24 -3.89 -6.79
CA THR A 675 -23.86 -5.15 -7.28
C THR A 675 -23.47 -6.36 -6.44
N GLY A 676 -22.34 -6.29 -5.72
CA GLY A 676 -21.88 -7.33 -4.79
C GLY A 676 -22.02 -6.90 -3.33
N GLU A 677 -21.58 -7.76 -2.40
CA GLU A 677 -21.50 -7.41 -0.98
C GLU A 677 -20.07 -6.98 -0.60
N PRO A 678 -19.87 -5.73 -0.14
CA PRO A 678 -18.56 -5.25 0.27
C PRO A 678 -18.06 -5.93 1.56
N VAL A 679 -16.82 -6.43 1.55
CA VAL A 679 -16.15 -7.03 2.74
C VAL A 679 -16.03 -6.03 3.89
N THR A 680 -15.88 -4.74 3.58
CA THR A 680 -15.68 -3.67 4.59
C THR A 680 -16.95 -2.90 4.93
N LYS A 681 -18.14 -3.43 4.61
CA LYS A 681 -19.42 -2.73 4.82
C LYS A 681 -19.61 -2.33 6.29
N GLY A 682 -19.80 -1.04 6.54
CA GLY A 682 -20.06 -0.50 7.89
C GLY A 682 -18.86 -0.49 8.85
N LYS A 683 -17.67 -0.96 8.44
CA LYS A 683 -16.46 -1.01 9.28
C LYS A 683 -15.34 -0.20 8.63
N VAL A 684 -14.83 0.82 9.32
CA VAL A 684 -13.62 1.55 8.87
C VAL A 684 -12.39 0.89 9.50
N ARG A 685 -11.61 0.17 8.69
CA ARG A 685 -10.33 -0.41 9.08
C ARG A 685 -9.25 0.09 8.13
N ILE A 686 -8.23 0.74 8.69
CA ILE A 686 -6.99 1.05 7.98
C ILE A 686 -5.95 0.09 8.55
N PRO A 687 -5.47 -0.89 7.77
CA PRO A 687 -4.42 -1.81 8.20
C PRO A 687 -3.13 -1.04 8.48
N GLU A 688 -2.33 -1.55 9.41
CA GLU A 688 -1.00 -1.00 9.65
C GLU A 688 -0.08 -1.40 8.50
N SER A 689 0.79 -0.48 8.05
CA SER A 689 1.79 -0.79 7.03
C SER A 689 2.86 -1.71 7.62
N GLU A 690 3.23 -2.76 6.89
CA GLU A 690 4.27 -3.73 7.30
C GLU A 690 5.64 -3.03 7.42
N ASP A 691 5.91 -2.03 6.59
CA ASP A 691 7.08 -1.17 6.71
C ASP A 691 6.78 0.06 7.59
N LYS A 692 7.27 0.05 8.84
CA LYS A 692 7.27 1.24 9.69
C LYS A 692 8.62 1.93 9.60
N GLU A 693 8.56 3.25 9.41
CA GLU A 693 9.77 4.07 9.42
C GLU A 693 10.43 4.03 10.80
N ALA A 694 11.76 3.90 10.85
CA ALA A 694 12.47 3.72 12.12
C ALA A 694 12.39 4.96 13.03
N ASN A 695 12.38 6.17 12.44
CA ASN A 695 12.33 7.43 13.17
C ASN A 695 11.81 8.57 12.28
N PHE A 696 11.61 9.74 12.88
CA PHE A 696 11.16 10.97 12.22
C PHE A 696 12.02 11.34 10.99
N LEU A 697 13.35 11.26 11.12
CA LEU A 697 14.27 11.60 10.04
C LEU A 697 14.19 10.60 8.89
N HIS A 698 14.04 9.31 9.20
CA HIS A 698 13.82 8.26 8.20
C HIS A 698 12.53 8.51 7.40
N ALA A 699 11.43 8.81 8.10
CA ALA A 699 10.15 9.14 7.46
C ALA A 699 10.25 10.39 6.57
N ALA A 700 10.95 11.44 7.03
CA ALA A 700 11.17 12.65 6.25
C ALA A 700 12.01 12.38 4.99
N SER A 701 13.10 11.62 5.12
CA SER A 701 13.98 11.25 4.00
C SER A 701 13.27 10.39 2.96
N ASN A 702 12.51 9.38 3.39
CA ASN A 702 11.73 8.53 2.47
C ASN A 702 10.62 9.33 1.78
N GLY A 703 9.95 10.24 2.51
CA GLY A 703 8.98 11.15 1.91
C GLY A 703 9.60 12.12 0.91
N ALA A 704 10.81 12.62 1.16
CA ALA A 704 11.55 13.47 0.21
C ALA A 704 11.95 12.69 -1.06
N ALA A 705 12.44 11.44 -0.91
CA ALA A 705 12.77 10.58 -2.04
C ALA A 705 11.54 10.28 -2.92
N GLN A 706 10.40 9.95 -2.30
CA GLN A 706 9.12 9.80 -2.99
C GLN A 706 8.70 11.10 -3.67
N GLY A 707 8.90 12.24 -3.00
CA GLY A 707 8.66 13.57 -3.55
C GLY A 707 9.50 13.89 -4.79
N ILE A 708 10.77 13.48 -4.84
CA ILE A 708 11.64 13.64 -6.02
C ILE A 708 11.08 12.84 -7.19
N HIS A 709 10.72 11.58 -6.96
CA HIS A 709 10.13 10.74 -7.99
C HIS A 709 8.84 11.36 -8.55
N LEU A 710 7.96 11.88 -7.67
CA LEU A 710 6.75 12.58 -8.07
C LEU A 710 7.05 13.86 -8.87
N ALA A 711 8.01 14.66 -8.42
CA ALA A 711 8.41 15.90 -9.10
C ALA A 711 8.96 15.64 -10.51
N LEU A 712 9.80 14.61 -10.69
CA LEU A 712 10.32 14.21 -12.00
C LEU A 712 9.20 13.69 -12.91
N LEU A 713 8.26 12.92 -12.36
CA LEU A 713 7.10 12.44 -13.10
C LEU A 713 6.23 13.61 -13.60
N ILE A 714 5.95 14.60 -12.74
CA ILE A 714 5.20 15.81 -13.11
C ILE A 714 5.94 16.56 -14.22
N LEU A 715 7.25 16.79 -14.06
CA LEU A 715 8.06 17.50 -15.05
C LEU A 715 8.04 16.81 -16.42
N ALA A 716 8.31 15.50 -16.45
CA ALA A 716 8.31 14.72 -17.68
C ALA A 716 6.93 14.72 -18.36
N THR A 717 5.86 14.57 -17.57
CA THR A 717 4.48 14.57 -18.07
C THR A 717 4.11 15.93 -18.65
N VAL A 718 4.36 17.03 -17.94
CA VAL A 718 4.06 18.39 -18.42
C VAL A 718 4.80 18.69 -19.73
N ILE A 719 6.10 18.39 -19.81
CA ILE A 719 6.88 18.59 -21.04
C ILE A 719 6.30 17.77 -22.19
N SER A 720 6.11 16.46 -21.97
CA SER A 720 5.66 15.54 -23.02
C SER A 720 4.27 15.90 -23.56
N PHE A 721 3.30 16.15 -22.68
CA PHE A 721 1.92 16.42 -23.10
C PHE A 721 1.75 17.82 -23.71
N ILE A 722 2.47 18.84 -23.24
CA ILE A 722 2.46 20.17 -23.89
C ILE A 722 3.08 20.08 -25.29
N SER A 723 4.20 19.36 -25.44
CA SER A 723 4.80 19.13 -26.77
C SER A 723 3.88 18.34 -27.70
N LEU A 724 3.20 17.31 -27.19
CA LEU A 724 2.23 16.52 -27.97
C LEU A 724 1.02 17.36 -28.37
N LEU A 725 0.49 18.18 -27.46
CA LEU A 725 -0.61 19.10 -27.75
C LEU A 725 -0.22 20.08 -28.86
N ALA A 726 1.00 20.67 -28.78
CA ALA A 726 1.50 21.57 -29.81
C ALA A 726 1.63 20.88 -31.18
N LEU A 727 2.08 19.63 -31.21
CA LEU A 727 2.15 18.81 -32.43
C LEU A 727 0.76 18.58 -33.03
N VAL A 728 -0.21 18.16 -32.21
CA VAL A 728 -1.59 17.93 -32.63
C VAL A 728 -2.24 19.23 -33.10
N ASN A 729 -2.04 20.35 -32.39
CA ASN A 729 -2.56 21.66 -32.78
C ASN A 729 -1.98 22.14 -34.10
N SER A 730 -0.68 21.92 -34.34
CA SER A 730 -0.05 22.25 -35.62
C SER A 730 -0.66 21.44 -36.78
N PHE A 731 -0.86 20.14 -36.56
CA PHE A 731 -1.53 19.27 -37.54
C PHE A 731 -2.98 19.68 -37.78
N LEU A 732 -3.76 19.93 -36.71
CA LEU A 732 -5.14 20.37 -36.82
C LEU A 732 -5.27 21.74 -37.49
N THR A 733 -4.34 22.66 -37.23
CA THR A 733 -4.32 23.98 -37.88
C THR A 733 -4.05 23.81 -39.38
N TRP A 734 -3.11 22.93 -39.74
CA TRP A 734 -2.84 22.59 -41.14
C TRP A 734 -4.08 21.99 -41.83
N VAL A 735 -4.80 21.07 -41.16
CA VAL A 735 -6.08 20.54 -41.66
C VAL A 735 -7.16 21.61 -41.74
N GLY A 736 -7.30 22.45 -40.71
CA GLY A 736 -8.30 23.51 -40.62
C GLY A 736 -8.17 24.54 -41.74
N ASN A 737 -6.94 24.88 -42.11
CA ASN A 737 -6.65 25.78 -43.23
C ASN A 737 -7.19 25.25 -44.57
N PHE A 738 -7.27 23.92 -44.79
CA PHE A 738 -7.94 23.37 -45.99
C PHE A 738 -9.45 23.65 -46.02
N PHE A 739 -10.07 23.81 -44.85
CA PHE A 739 -11.49 24.09 -44.70
C PHE A 739 -11.77 25.59 -44.47
N ASN A 740 -10.78 26.47 -44.63
CA ASN A 740 -10.85 27.91 -44.27
C ASN A 740 -11.24 28.15 -42.80
N ILE A 741 -10.82 27.26 -41.89
CA ILE A 741 -10.97 27.42 -40.45
C ILE A 741 -9.60 27.80 -39.88
N ASP A 742 -9.39 29.09 -39.64
CA ASP A 742 -8.15 29.59 -39.06
C ASP A 742 -8.01 29.14 -37.59
N ASN A 743 -6.80 28.72 -37.21
CA ASN A 743 -6.45 28.30 -35.84
C ASN A 743 -7.34 27.16 -35.28
N LEU A 744 -7.60 26.14 -36.08
CA LEU A 744 -8.23 24.91 -35.59
C LEU A 744 -7.29 24.17 -34.64
N THR A 745 -7.56 24.24 -33.34
CA THR A 745 -6.79 23.54 -32.31
C THR A 745 -7.63 22.49 -31.57
N LEU A 746 -6.99 21.60 -30.82
CA LEU A 746 -7.68 20.60 -30.02
C LEU A 746 -8.53 21.25 -28.93
N GLU A 747 -8.02 22.30 -28.30
CA GLU A 747 -8.73 23.10 -27.30
C GLU A 747 -9.92 23.83 -27.93
N PHE A 748 -9.82 24.26 -29.19
CA PHE A 748 -10.96 24.82 -29.92
C PHE A 748 -12.09 23.79 -30.03
N ILE A 749 -11.80 22.60 -30.59
CA ILE A 749 -12.81 21.56 -30.83
C ILE A 749 -13.46 21.10 -29.52
N VAL A 750 -12.64 20.73 -28.55
CA VAL A 750 -13.09 20.19 -27.27
C VAL A 750 -13.69 21.29 -26.38
N GLY A 751 -13.23 22.54 -26.53
CA GLY A 751 -13.84 23.70 -25.88
C GLY A 751 -15.31 23.88 -26.27
N TYR A 752 -15.66 23.66 -27.54
CA TYR A 752 -17.08 23.66 -27.95
C TYR A 752 -17.87 22.49 -27.35
N LEU A 753 -17.24 21.34 -27.11
CA LEU A 753 -17.87 20.21 -26.41
C LEU A 753 -18.16 20.55 -24.93
N PHE A 754 -17.25 21.26 -24.26
CA PHE A 754 -17.44 21.70 -22.87
C PHE A 754 -18.30 22.96 -22.71
N TYR A 755 -18.53 23.72 -23.79
CA TYR A 755 -19.34 24.94 -23.78
C TYR A 755 -20.70 24.79 -23.07
N PRO A 756 -21.56 23.80 -23.40
CA PRO A 756 -22.83 23.64 -22.70
C PRO A 756 -22.65 23.31 -21.20
N PHE A 757 -21.61 22.57 -20.84
CA PHE A 757 -21.32 22.25 -19.43
C PHE A 757 -20.91 23.51 -18.65
N MET A 758 -20.10 24.39 -19.24
CA MET A 758 -19.71 25.65 -18.61
C MET A 758 -20.91 26.59 -18.41
N TRP A 759 -21.84 26.59 -19.37
CA TRP A 759 -23.09 27.34 -19.23
C TRP A 759 -23.96 26.80 -18.09
N LEU A 760 -24.04 25.48 -17.95
CA LEU A 760 -24.75 24.83 -16.85
C LEU A 760 -24.10 25.04 -15.48
N VAL A 761 -22.77 25.17 -15.41
CA VAL A 761 -22.08 25.56 -14.17
C VAL A 761 -22.49 26.97 -13.71
N GLY A 762 -22.91 27.84 -14.64
CA GLY A 762 -23.28 29.23 -14.37
C GLY A 762 -22.15 30.22 -14.61
N ILE A 763 -21.26 29.92 -15.57
CA ILE A 763 -20.21 30.84 -16.05
C ILE A 763 -20.85 31.93 -16.93
N PRO A 764 -20.49 33.22 -16.73
CA PRO A 764 -20.96 34.32 -17.57
C PRO A 764 -20.70 34.11 -19.06
N ASN A 765 -21.63 34.56 -19.91
CA ASN A 765 -21.57 34.35 -21.36
C ASN A 765 -20.28 34.87 -22.02
N ARG A 766 -19.70 35.93 -21.47
CA ARG A 766 -18.45 36.55 -21.95
C ARG A 766 -17.27 35.56 -21.88
N ASP A 767 -17.20 34.77 -20.82
CA ASP A 767 -16.02 33.96 -20.52
C ASP A 767 -16.21 32.46 -20.80
N LEU A 768 -17.40 32.06 -21.28
CA LEU A 768 -17.79 30.66 -21.50
C LEU A 768 -16.78 29.86 -22.31
N LEU A 769 -16.41 30.37 -23.49
CA LEU A 769 -15.50 29.66 -24.38
C LEU A 769 -14.10 29.56 -23.79
N THR A 770 -13.65 30.60 -23.07
CA THR A 770 -12.34 30.63 -22.41
C THR A 770 -12.25 29.54 -21.34
N VAL A 771 -13.24 29.44 -20.45
CA VAL A 771 -13.23 28.38 -19.41
C VAL A 771 -13.46 27.00 -20.00
N ALA A 772 -14.25 26.89 -21.08
CA ALA A 772 -14.43 25.61 -21.76
C ALA A 772 -13.12 25.11 -22.40
N ARG A 773 -12.30 26.02 -22.94
CA ARG A 773 -10.94 25.70 -23.42
C ARG A 773 -10.02 25.29 -22.27
N LEU A 774 -10.07 25.95 -21.12
CA LEU A 774 -9.30 25.53 -19.94
C LEU A 774 -9.68 24.10 -19.49
N MET A 775 -10.95 23.74 -19.55
CA MET A 775 -11.39 22.35 -19.28
C MET A 775 -10.88 21.36 -20.32
N ALA A 776 -10.79 21.76 -21.59
CA ALA A 776 -10.17 20.95 -22.64
C ALA A 776 -8.66 20.74 -22.35
N THR A 777 -7.94 21.83 -22.04
CA THR A 777 -6.52 21.80 -21.65
C THR A 777 -6.31 20.87 -20.46
N LYS A 778 -7.17 20.95 -19.44
CA LYS A 778 -7.14 20.03 -18.29
C LYS A 778 -7.27 18.57 -18.72
N MET A 779 -8.28 18.25 -19.52
CA MET A 779 -8.61 16.87 -19.87
C MET A 779 -7.51 16.18 -20.68
N PHE A 780 -6.88 16.91 -21.62
CA PHE A 780 -5.88 16.35 -22.54
C PHE A 780 -4.44 16.51 -22.08
N VAL A 781 -4.10 17.64 -21.46
CA VAL A 781 -2.74 17.90 -20.97
C VAL A 781 -2.66 17.52 -19.50
N ASN A 782 -3.19 18.37 -18.63
CA ASN A 782 -3.34 18.18 -17.19
C ASN A 782 -3.86 19.49 -16.56
N GLU A 783 -4.24 19.39 -15.29
CA GLU A 783 -4.66 20.51 -14.46
C GLU A 783 -3.57 21.57 -14.26
N PHE A 784 -2.27 21.22 -14.28
CA PHE A 784 -1.18 22.18 -14.12
C PHE A 784 -1.13 23.19 -15.26
N ALA A 785 -1.21 22.72 -16.51
CA ALA A 785 -1.25 23.59 -17.68
C ALA A 785 -2.49 24.50 -17.64
N ALA A 786 -3.64 23.93 -17.29
CA ALA A 786 -4.88 24.69 -17.20
C ALA A 786 -4.85 25.75 -16.06
N PHE A 787 -4.27 25.43 -14.90
CA PHE A 787 -4.13 26.38 -13.79
C PHE A 787 -3.12 27.49 -14.10
N ALA A 788 -2.03 27.19 -14.81
CA ALA A 788 -1.07 28.20 -15.24
C ALA A 788 -1.73 29.24 -16.18
N GLU A 789 -2.55 28.77 -17.13
CA GLU A 789 -3.31 29.64 -18.02
C GLU A 789 -4.39 30.44 -17.28
N LEU A 790 -5.16 29.78 -16.40
CA LEU A 790 -6.18 30.44 -15.56
C LEU A 790 -5.55 31.55 -14.69
N ALA A 791 -4.40 31.29 -14.08
CA ALA A 791 -3.69 32.26 -13.26
C ALA A 791 -3.30 33.50 -14.08
N ASN A 792 -2.74 33.30 -15.27
CA ASN A 792 -2.38 34.42 -16.17
C ASN A 792 -3.61 35.26 -16.55
N LEU A 793 -4.71 34.61 -16.94
CA LEU A 793 -5.97 35.27 -17.29
C LEU A 793 -6.60 36.02 -16.11
N THR A 794 -6.44 35.49 -14.90
CA THR A 794 -6.92 36.15 -13.67
C THR A 794 -6.07 37.37 -13.33
N THR A 795 -4.74 37.25 -13.40
CA THR A 795 -3.83 38.37 -13.09
C THR A 795 -3.88 39.52 -14.10
N SER A 796 -4.22 39.22 -15.36
CA SER A 796 -4.39 40.23 -16.41
C SER A 796 -5.76 40.92 -16.37
N GLY A 797 -6.69 40.48 -15.50
CA GLY A 797 -8.05 41.01 -15.44
C GLY A 797 -8.91 40.64 -16.65
N ALA A 798 -8.52 39.62 -17.41
CA ALA A 798 -9.23 39.18 -18.61
C ALA A 798 -10.56 38.47 -18.28
N LEU A 799 -10.64 37.83 -17.11
CA LEU A 799 -11.81 37.10 -16.61
C LEU A 799 -12.54 37.88 -15.50
N GLU A 800 -13.85 37.68 -15.42
CA GLU A 800 -14.64 38.16 -14.28
C GLU A 800 -14.22 37.42 -12.99
N GLN A 801 -14.26 38.10 -11.84
CA GLN A 801 -13.83 37.52 -10.56
C GLN A 801 -14.65 36.26 -10.20
N ARG A 802 -15.96 36.26 -10.49
CA ARG A 802 -16.81 35.07 -10.37
C ARG A 802 -16.30 33.93 -11.24
N THR A 803 -16.00 34.22 -12.51
CA THR A 803 -15.47 33.23 -13.46
C THR A 803 -14.16 32.63 -12.98
N ALA A 804 -13.24 33.46 -12.47
CA ALA A 804 -11.97 32.98 -11.95
C ALA A 804 -12.18 31.97 -10.80
N SER A 805 -13.04 32.29 -9.82
CA SER A 805 -13.37 31.36 -8.72
C SER A 805 -14.03 30.07 -9.22
N LEU A 806 -15.02 30.16 -10.12
CA LEU A 806 -15.69 28.97 -10.67
C LEU A 806 -14.74 28.12 -11.53
N GLY A 807 -13.83 28.76 -12.27
CA GLY A 807 -12.76 28.10 -13.01
C GLY A 807 -11.88 27.25 -12.11
N ILE A 808 -11.52 27.74 -10.92
CA ILE A 808 -10.74 26.96 -9.94
C ILE A 808 -11.49 25.68 -9.54
N TYR A 809 -12.80 25.77 -9.22
CA TYR A 809 -13.59 24.58 -8.89
C TYR A 809 -13.67 23.59 -10.06
N CYS A 810 -13.88 24.07 -11.29
CA CYS A 810 -13.90 23.22 -12.48
C CYS A 810 -12.56 22.48 -12.68
N LEU A 811 -11.45 23.17 -12.46
CA LEU A 811 -10.11 22.65 -12.73
C LEU A 811 -9.54 21.78 -11.61
N CYS A 812 -10.01 21.94 -10.37
CA CYS A 812 -9.47 21.27 -9.18
C CYS A 812 -9.81 19.77 -9.11
N GLY A 813 -9.07 18.95 -9.87
CA GLY A 813 -9.08 17.48 -9.80
C GLY A 813 -8.17 16.85 -10.85
N PHE A 814 -7.62 15.65 -10.59
CA PHE A 814 -6.73 14.92 -11.49
C PHE A 814 -7.40 14.22 -12.68
N ALA A 815 -8.67 14.52 -12.96
CA ALA A 815 -9.40 13.91 -14.08
C ALA A 815 -8.85 14.36 -15.45
N ASN A 816 -7.92 13.58 -16.01
CA ASN A 816 -7.32 13.75 -17.34
C ASN A 816 -6.82 12.42 -17.92
N PHE A 817 -6.50 12.40 -19.22
CA PHE A 817 -6.05 11.17 -19.90
C PHE A 817 -4.72 10.62 -19.39
N GLY A 818 -3.75 11.48 -19.04
CA GLY A 818 -2.47 11.04 -18.47
C GLY A 818 -2.64 10.32 -17.12
N SER A 819 -3.58 10.80 -16.31
CA SER A 819 -3.86 10.26 -14.99
C SER A 819 -4.52 8.88 -15.03
N ILE A 820 -5.19 8.51 -16.13
CA ILE A 820 -5.68 7.14 -16.36
C ILE A 820 -4.50 6.17 -16.35
N GLY A 821 -3.43 6.48 -17.09
CA GLY A 821 -2.23 5.64 -17.16
C GLY A 821 -1.55 5.51 -15.79
N ILE A 822 -1.39 6.63 -15.09
CA ILE A 822 -0.78 6.66 -13.74
C ILE A 822 -1.62 5.82 -12.76
N GLN A 823 -2.94 5.96 -12.78
CA GLN A 823 -3.81 5.27 -11.83
C GLN A 823 -3.93 3.77 -12.12
N ILE A 824 -4.02 3.35 -13.40
CA ILE A 824 -3.96 1.93 -13.79
C ILE A 824 -2.60 1.34 -13.41
N GLY A 825 -1.51 2.07 -13.63
CA GLY A 825 -0.16 1.63 -13.27
C GLY A 825 -0.01 1.42 -11.76
N ALA A 826 -0.40 2.42 -10.95
CA ALA A 826 -0.29 2.37 -9.50
C ALA A 826 -1.20 1.29 -8.88
N LEU A 827 -2.49 1.28 -9.22
CA LEU A 827 -3.44 0.29 -8.70
C LEU A 827 -3.15 -1.12 -9.25
N GLY A 828 -2.71 -1.23 -10.50
CA GLY A 828 -2.35 -2.49 -11.12
C GLY A 828 -1.05 -3.09 -10.58
N ALA A 829 -0.14 -2.27 -10.06
CA ALA A 829 1.03 -2.75 -9.33
C ALA A 829 0.65 -3.30 -7.94
N MET A 830 -0.32 -2.65 -7.27
CA MET A 830 -0.82 -3.08 -5.96
C MET A 830 -1.78 -4.28 -6.01
N ALA A 831 -2.58 -4.41 -7.06
CA ALA A 831 -3.50 -5.53 -7.29
C ALA A 831 -3.35 -6.08 -8.73
N PRO A 832 -2.31 -6.89 -9.00
CA PRO A 832 -2.02 -7.40 -10.35
C PRO A 832 -3.16 -8.22 -10.95
N SER A 833 -3.90 -8.95 -10.10
CA SER A 833 -5.07 -9.75 -10.47
C SER A 833 -6.24 -8.91 -11.01
N ARG A 834 -6.30 -7.62 -10.67
CA ARG A 834 -7.40 -6.70 -11.02
C ARG A 834 -7.06 -5.72 -12.15
N LYS A 835 -5.89 -5.85 -12.80
CA LYS A 835 -5.47 -4.97 -13.91
C LYS A 835 -6.52 -4.82 -15.01
N LYS A 836 -7.22 -5.90 -15.36
CA LYS A 836 -8.29 -5.88 -16.37
C LYS A 836 -9.46 -5.00 -15.92
N ASP A 837 -9.96 -5.21 -14.70
CA ASP A 837 -11.05 -4.41 -14.14
C ASP A 837 -10.68 -2.92 -14.08
N LEU A 838 -9.46 -2.61 -13.63
CA LEU A 838 -8.95 -1.24 -13.54
C LEU A 838 -8.94 -0.56 -14.92
N ALA A 839 -8.45 -1.25 -15.95
CA ALA A 839 -8.42 -0.71 -17.31
C ALA A 839 -9.83 -0.45 -17.88
N GLU A 840 -10.78 -1.36 -17.64
CA GLU A 840 -12.17 -1.20 -18.10
C GLU A 840 -12.90 -0.05 -17.38
N LEU A 841 -12.62 0.15 -16.09
CA LEU A 841 -13.30 1.15 -15.26
C LEU A 841 -12.68 2.56 -15.37
N ALA A 842 -11.39 2.67 -15.70
CA ALA A 842 -10.63 3.92 -15.61
C ALA A 842 -11.24 5.10 -16.37
N PHE A 843 -11.68 4.87 -17.61
CA PHE A 843 -12.26 5.94 -18.43
C PHE A 843 -13.58 6.45 -17.84
N SER A 844 -14.44 5.53 -17.38
CA SER A 844 -15.69 5.88 -16.70
C SER A 844 -15.43 6.64 -15.39
N ALA A 845 -14.44 6.19 -14.61
CA ALA A 845 -14.07 6.82 -13.35
C ALA A 845 -13.48 8.23 -13.57
N MET A 846 -12.69 8.44 -14.62
CA MET A 846 -12.14 9.74 -15.00
C MET A 846 -13.25 10.74 -15.35
N LEU A 847 -14.21 10.32 -16.19
CA LEU A 847 -15.39 11.15 -16.52
C LEU A 847 -16.23 11.48 -15.28
N CYS A 848 -16.37 10.53 -14.34
CA CYS A 848 -17.04 10.78 -13.06
C CYS A 848 -16.26 11.78 -12.19
N GLY A 849 -14.93 11.71 -12.20
CA GLY A 849 -14.06 12.71 -11.56
C GLY A 849 -14.27 14.10 -12.15
N THR A 850 -14.32 14.24 -13.48
CA THR A 850 -14.64 15.50 -14.16
C THR A 850 -16.03 16.01 -13.76
N MET A 851 -17.04 15.14 -13.74
CA MET A 851 -18.40 15.51 -13.31
C MET A 851 -18.43 15.96 -11.84
N SER A 852 -17.60 15.38 -10.97
CA SER A 852 -17.47 15.79 -9.57
C SER A 852 -16.98 17.23 -9.45
N THR A 853 -15.95 17.61 -10.21
CA THR A 853 -15.43 18.99 -10.18
C THR A 853 -16.43 19.98 -10.77
N LEU A 854 -17.17 19.58 -11.83
CA LEU A 854 -18.26 20.39 -12.39
C LEU A 854 -19.42 20.57 -11.42
N MET A 855 -19.82 19.52 -10.68
CA MET A 855 -20.85 19.62 -9.65
C MET A 855 -20.40 20.49 -8.47
N SER A 856 -19.13 20.41 -8.05
CA SER A 856 -18.55 21.31 -7.05
C SER A 856 -18.59 22.77 -7.52
N ALA A 857 -18.21 23.04 -8.77
CA ALA A 857 -18.28 24.37 -9.37
C ALA A 857 -19.72 24.87 -9.47
N THR A 858 -20.66 23.99 -9.79
CA THR A 858 -22.09 24.33 -9.87
C THR A 858 -22.66 24.71 -8.51
N ILE A 859 -22.28 23.98 -7.45
CA ILE A 859 -22.68 24.32 -6.08
C ILE A 859 -22.05 25.63 -5.64
N ALA A 860 -20.76 25.86 -5.97
CA ALA A 860 -20.13 27.16 -5.74
C ALA A 860 -20.85 28.27 -6.51
N GLY A 861 -21.28 28.03 -7.76
CA GLY A 861 -22.05 28.97 -8.58
C GLY A 861 -23.44 29.29 -8.03
N MET A 862 -24.08 28.36 -7.32
CA MET A 862 -25.32 28.64 -6.60
C MET A 862 -25.10 29.53 -5.37
N LEU A 863 -23.94 29.41 -4.73
CA LEU A 863 -23.65 30.08 -3.46
C LEU A 863 -22.98 31.45 -3.67
N LEU A 864 -22.05 31.58 -4.61
CA LEU A 864 -21.48 32.87 -5.02
C LEU A 864 -22.58 33.69 -5.72
#